data_AF-A0A924ATD8-F1
#
_entry.id   AF-A0A924ATD8-F1
#
_cell.length_a   1.000
_cell.length_b   1.000
_cell.length_c   1.000
_cell.angle_alpha   90.00
_cell.angle_beta   90.00
_cell.angle_gamma   90.00
#
_symmetry.space_group_name_H-M   'P 1'
#
loop_
_entity.id
_entity.type
_entity.pdbx_description
1 polymer ?
#
loop_
_entity_poly.entity_id
_entity_poly.type
_entity_poly.pdbx_seq_one_letter_code
_entity_poly.pdbx_strand_id
1 'polypeptide(L)'
;MKTSLPKKYHLVILGATLICLHMHARADDIDIFVGSSGGKAVASNVIFLIDNGPNWSRQAQKWPDNGGTQGAAELAAISGVLNSIGAAQPMNVGLAMLNAVDAGGGGGGYIRFGARDMTIAANRSALQNIMAHIGANYASPMEKIPGMANKDEAAGLYEIYKYFNGLSPFTGGFLQNVQADISGNTATYTASGQGLTSGFAIQGGKYQTPINTAEACAKSFVIYIANNANNTGSSGLAAYEPLVANAGPGLAPTALDNWTDEWTRLLYRSGVVTYVLDAYNAQQNPQYSAALMNAAKVGGGRYFHVGSQAAITSALATIFAEIQGVNSTFASASLPVNTTNRSQDKNQVFIPMFRPDPDALPRWMGNLKQYKLINTGSDIQLGDAVGNPAVNPLTGFPNDCAISFWTSDSGTYWNNVTTNPVPKGRCPTTPFDPFSDAPDGPIVEKGGVAEVIRKGNNPPFTNTSPTWAVNRVVYTRSGAALTGFTAASSGLSAQLVNFMVGQDGNDENSNGNITETRPSLHGDAIHSRPLPIDYGGTTGVTTYYGANDGTLRAVDAGKGTERWAFIAPEFFPTLSRLMANSPLINYPSMPAGITPAPTRKDYYFDGSIGLYQNADNSNVWIYPTMRRGGRMIYALDVTNPGSPTYKWHVGCPNLSNDTGCTAGFSAIGQTWSMPNAAASIKGYSSPVIVVGGGYDGCEDANTATPACTTPKGAGVYILDANTGALIKSFNTMRSVAADVALVAIATAGVVDHAYAVDLGGNIYRIDFGATPASWVMNRVAYTNGSGRKFFFAPAVLPAPGNQVYLALGAGDREHPLQ
;
A
#
# COMPACT_ATOMS: atom_id res chain seq x y z
N MET A 1 -39.22 -80.68 -16.01
CA MET A 1 -38.60 -81.22 -14.78
C MET A 1 -38.12 -80.05 -13.92
N LYS A 2 -38.57 -80.00 -12.67
CA LYS A 2 -37.98 -79.32 -11.48
C LYS A 2 -37.88 -77.78 -11.49
N THR A 3 -38.79 -77.06 -10.80
CA THR A 3 -38.71 -76.51 -9.40
C THR A 3 -37.85 -75.24 -9.31
N SER A 4 -38.10 -74.15 -8.57
CA SER A 4 -39.13 -73.66 -7.64
C SER A 4 -38.78 -72.20 -7.26
N LEU A 5 -39.79 -71.34 -7.03
CA LEU A 5 -39.82 -70.02 -6.35
C LEU A 5 -39.13 -69.99 -4.94
N PRO A 6 -39.11 -68.87 -4.13
CA PRO A 6 -38.99 -67.40 -4.34
C PRO A 6 -38.24 -66.57 -3.22
N LYS A 7 -38.33 -65.21 -3.27
CA LYS A 7 -38.32 -64.16 -2.18
C LYS A 7 -36.93 -63.62 -1.70
N LYS A 8 -36.67 -62.33 -1.39
CA LYS A 8 -37.43 -61.06 -1.26
C LYS A 8 -36.47 -59.83 -1.10
N TYR A 9 -36.94 -58.66 -1.58
CA TYR A 9 -36.75 -57.21 -1.20
C TYR A 9 -35.52 -56.76 -0.37
N HIS A 10 -34.80 -55.66 -0.68
CA HIS A 10 -35.21 -54.25 -0.58
C HIS A 10 -34.02 -53.36 -1.01
N LEU A 11 -34.25 -52.30 -1.81
CA LEU A 11 -34.10 -50.88 -1.42
C LEU A 11 -34.06 -50.00 -2.69
N VAL A 12 -34.98 -49.03 -2.75
CA VAL A 12 -35.12 -47.98 -3.75
C VAL A 12 -34.13 -46.85 -3.44
N ILE A 13 -33.39 -46.34 -4.43
CA ILE A 13 -32.88 -44.95 -4.41
C ILE A 13 -33.04 -44.33 -5.80
N LEU A 14 -33.73 -43.19 -5.80
CA LEU A 14 -33.95 -42.21 -6.87
C LEU A 14 -32.66 -41.80 -7.60
N GLY A 15 -32.68 -41.79 -8.92
CA GLY A 15 -31.74 -41.01 -9.73
C GLY A 15 -32.19 -39.56 -9.82
N ALA A 16 -31.43 -38.65 -9.19
CA ALA A 16 -31.55 -37.21 -9.38
C ALA A 16 -30.46 -36.74 -10.35
N THR A 17 -30.88 -36.16 -11.46
CA THR A 17 -30.09 -35.43 -12.45
C THR A 17 -29.34 -34.27 -11.79
N LEU A 18 -28.01 -34.31 -11.81
CA LEU A 18 -27.14 -33.22 -11.39
C LEU A 18 -27.01 -32.21 -12.55
N ILE A 19 -27.66 -31.05 -12.44
CA ILE A 19 -27.33 -29.87 -13.24
C ILE A 19 -26.15 -29.19 -12.54
N CYS A 20 -24.94 -29.32 -13.09
CA CYS A 20 -23.79 -28.51 -12.69
C CYS A 20 -24.00 -27.06 -13.15
N LEU A 21 -24.63 -26.24 -12.29
CA LEU A 21 -24.52 -24.78 -12.34
C LEU A 21 -23.04 -24.42 -12.12
N HIS A 22 -22.35 -24.08 -13.21
CA HIS A 22 -21.04 -23.44 -13.13
C HIS A 22 -21.25 -22.06 -12.52
N MET A 23 -20.93 -21.89 -11.23
CA MET A 23 -20.80 -20.58 -10.62
C MET A 23 -19.66 -19.85 -11.33
N HIS A 24 -19.99 -18.84 -12.12
CA HIS A 24 -19.01 -18.00 -12.79
C HIS A 24 -18.31 -17.15 -11.73
N ALA A 25 -16.99 -17.23 -11.65
CA ALA A 25 -16.19 -16.29 -10.87
C ALA A 25 -16.41 -14.88 -11.43
N ARG A 26 -16.72 -13.93 -10.55
CA ARG A 26 -16.90 -12.51 -10.88
C ARG A 26 -15.96 -11.71 -9.98
N ALA A 27 -15.20 -10.78 -10.55
CA ALA A 27 -14.25 -9.94 -9.83
C ALA A 27 -14.92 -9.00 -8.82
N ASP A 28 -14.16 -8.65 -7.78
CA ASP A 28 -14.40 -7.51 -6.90
C ASP A 28 -13.12 -6.64 -6.84
N ASP A 29 -13.25 -5.31 -6.72
CA ASP A 29 -12.11 -4.36 -6.74
C ASP A 29 -11.08 -4.69 -5.63
N ILE A 30 -11.51 -5.41 -4.60
CA ILE A 30 -10.72 -5.78 -3.44
C ILE A 30 -9.85 -7.03 -3.61
N ASP A 31 -10.05 -7.82 -4.65
CA ASP A 31 -9.34 -9.08 -4.84
C ASP A 31 -7.80 -8.87 -4.93
N ILE A 32 -7.38 -7.71 -5.44
CA ILE A 32 -5.98 -7.28 -5.48
C ILE A 32 -5.39 -6.98 -4.10
N PHE A 33 -6.21 -6.57 -3.13
CA PHE A 33 -5.76 -6.18 -1.78
C PHE A 33 -5.74 -7.35 -0.81
N VAL A 34 -6.52 -8.40 -1.07
CA VAL A 34 -6.50 -9.61 -0.25
C VAL A 34 -5.57 -10.69 -0.76
N GLY A 35 -5.24 -10.68 -2.06
CA GLY A 35 -4.35 -11.64 -2.69
C GLY A 35 -4.87 -13.09 -2.59
N SER A 36 -4.55 -13.91 -3.57
CA SER A 36 -4.42 -15.36 -3.32
C SER A 36 -3.20 -15.67 -2.44
N SER A 37 -2.93 -14.84 -1.42
CA SER A 37 -1.85 -14.95 -0.45
C SER A 37 -2.38 -14.63 0.95
N GLY A 38 -3.52 -15.20 1.32
CA GLY A 38 -3.80 -15.59 2.71
C GLY A 38 -2.85 -16.71 3.18
N GLY A 39 -1.57 -16.60 2.85
CA GLY A 39 -0.53 -17.48 3.36
C GLY A 39 -0.29 -17.12 4.81
N LYS A 40 -0.08 -18.13 5.66
CA LYS A 40 0.60 -17.95 6.95
C LYS A 40 1.80 -17.02 6.74
N ALA A 41 2.07 -16.12 7.69
CA ALA A 41 3.30 -15.32 7.68
C ALA A 41 4.49 -16.26 7.39
N VAL A 42 5.04 -16.18 6.18
CA VAL A 42 6.18 -17.00 5.81
C VAL A 42 7.40 -16.28 6.38
N ALA A 43 8.19 -17.00 7.17
CA ALA A 43 9.38 -16.43 7.80
C ALA A 43 10.32 -15.87 6.73
N SER A 44 10.69 -14.59 6.86
CA SER A 44 11.71 -13.99 6.00
C SER A 44 13.08 -14.63 6.24
N ASN A 45 13.87 -14.78 5.17
CA ASN A 45 15.23 -15.30 5.25
C ASN A 45 16.22 -14.15 5.43
N VAL A 46 16.98 -14.15 6.52
CA VAL A 46 18.00 -13.14 6.80
C VAL A 46 19.36 -13.80 6.97
N ILE A 47 20.37 -13.30 6.28
CA ILE A 47 21.76 -13.70 6.50
C ILE A 47 22.61 -12.49 6.90
N PHE A 48 23.30 -12.62 8.03
CA PHE A 48 24.32 -11.65 8.43
C PHE A 48 25.61 -11.93 7.67
N LEU A 49 26.21 -10.92 7.06
CA LEU A 49 27.59 -10.96 6.58
C LEU A 49 28.43 -10.09 7.52
N ILE A 50 29.34 -10.70 8.27
CA ILE A 50 30.23 -9.97 9.18
C ILE A 50 31.61 -9.81 8.56
N ASP A 51 32.08 -8.57 8.53
CA ASP A 51 33.47 -8.25 8.22
C ASP A 51 34.41 -8.57 9.39
N ASN A 52 34.86 -9.83 9.45
CA ASN A 52 35.86 -10.33 10.39
C ASN A 52 37.31 -9.98 10.00
N GLY A 53 37.51 -8.82 9.38
CA GLY A 53 38.80 -8.33 8.91
C GLY A 53 39.81 -7.99 10.02
N PRO A 54 41.03 -7.55 9.65
CA PRO A 54 42.15 -7.34 10.58
C PRO A 54 41.90 -6.35 11.73
N ASN A 55 40.94 -5.44 11.58
CA ASN A 55 40.60 -4.42 12.57
C ASN A 55 39.52 -4.86 13.57
N TRP A 56 38.89 -6.02 13.35
CA TRP A 56 37.75 -6.50 14.12
C TRP A 56 38.04 -6.68 15.63
N SER A 57 39.29 -7.05 15.97
CA SER A 57 39.75 -7.26 17.34
C SER A 57 40.61 -6.10 17.91
N ARG A 58 40.71 -4.97 17.19
CA ARG A 58 41.58 -3.85 17.60
C ARG A 58 40.78 -2.82 18.40
N GLN A 59 41.42 -2.22 19.41
CA GLN A 59 40.85 -1.12 20.21
C GLN A 59 41.01 0.27 19.55
N ALA A 60 41.57 0.34 18.34
CA ALA A 60 41.86 1.61 17.65
C ALA A 60 40.60 2.42 17.31
N GLN A 61 39.45 1.74 17.19
CA GLN A 61 38.13 2.33 17.00
C GLN A 61 37.54 2.94 18.28
N LYS A 62 38.15 2.69 19.45
CA LYS A 62 37.75 3.23 20.77
C LYS A 62 36.26 3.00 21.09
N TRP A 63 35.74 1.81 20.80
CA TRP A 63 34.33 1.50 21.07
C TRP A 63 34.01 1.76 22.56
N PRO A 64 32.87 2.37 22.87
CA PRO A 64 32.54 2.74 24.24
C PRO A 64 32.21 1.53 25.14
N ASP A 65 32.03 0.35 24.54
CA ASP A 65 31.55 -0.87 25.18
C ASP A 65 32.46 -2.09 24.89
N ASN A 66 32.20 -3.21 25.57
CA ASN A 66 32.83 -4.53 25.35
C ASN A 66 34.37 -4.53 25.28
N GLY A 67 35.02 -3.76 26.16
CA GLY A 67 36.49 -3.70 26.22
C GLY A 67 37.12 -2.95 25.04
N GLY A 68 36.37 -2.11 24.34
CA GLY A 68 36.86 -1.21 23.31
C GLY A 68 36.97 -1.81 21.90
N THR A 69 36.43 -3.01 21.70
CA THR A 69 36.55 -3.76 20.43
C THR A 69 35.24 -3.85 19.68
N GLN A 70 35.32 -3.64 18.37
CA GLN A 70 34.17 -3.65 17.46
C GLN A 70 33.49 -5.02 17.37
N GLY A 71 34.26 -6.09 17.14
CA GLY A 71 33.69 -7.41 16.91
C GLY A 71 32.93 -7.98 18.10
N ALA A 72 33.35 -7.65 19.31
CA ALA A 72 32.61 -8.01 20.52
C ALA A 72 31.24 -7.31 20.58
N ALA A 73 31.18 -6.03 20.21
CA ALA A 73 29.93 -5.25 20.16
C ALA A 73 28.96 -5.77 19.07
N GLU A 74 29.47 -6.10 17.88
CA GLU A 74 28.68 -6.66 16.78
C GLU A 74 28.04 -8.00 17.16
N LEU A 75 28.84 -8.94 17.68
CA LEU A 75 28.35 -10.28 18.06
C LEU A 75 27.36 -10.23 19.23
N ALA A 76 27.60 -9.34 20.21
CA ALA A 76 26.68 -9.12 21.32
C ALA A 76 25.33 -8.55 20.85
N ALA A 77 25.34 -7.59 19.91
CA ALA A 77 24.13 -7.00 19.36
C ALA A 77 23.31 -8.02 18.55
N ILE A 78 23.94 -8.79 17.67
CA ILE A 78 23.26 -9.86 16.91
C ILE A 78 22.65 -10.89 17.87
N SER A 79 23.40 -11.31 18.88
CA SER A 79 22.93 -12.26 19.90
C SER A 79 21.72 -11.72 20.68
N GLY A 80 21.72 -10.42 20.99
CA GLY A 80 20.61 -9.74 21.66
C GLY A 80 19.34 -9.74 20.81
N VAL A 81 19.45 -9.47 19.51
CA VAL A 81 18.31 -9.46 18.59
C VAL A 81 17.76 -10.85 18.31
N LEU A 82 18.58 -11.91 18.30
CA LEU A 82 18.05 -13.28 18.18
C LEU A 82 17.07 -13.65 19.30
N ASN A 83 17.23 -13.08 20.50
CA ASN A 83 16.32 -13.32 21.62
C ASN A 83 14.95 -12.65 21.44
N SER A 84 14.84 -11.62 20.60
CA SER A 84 13.56 -10.94 20.33
C SER A 84 12.71 -11.65 19.27
N ILE A 85 13.27 -12.62 18.54
CA ILE A 85 12.54 -13.40 17.52
C ILE A 85 11.69 -14.48 18.21
N GLY A 86 10.41 -14.53 17.89
CA GLY A 86 9.45 -15.47 18.48
C GLY A 86 8.34 -15.89 17.52
N ALA A 87 7.41 -16.72 17.97
CA ALA A 87 6.32 -17.24 17.13
C ALA A 87 5.42 -16.14 16.55
N ALA A 88 5.37 -14.96 17.18
CA ALA A 88 4.61 -13.81 16.69
C ALA A 88 5.29 -13.07 15.52
N GLN A 89 6.59 -13.30 15.29
CA GLN A 89 7.43 -12.65 14.26
C GLN A 89 8.47 -13.65 13.74
N PRO A 90 8.05 -14.69 12.98
CA PRO A 90 8.95 -15.77 12.58
C PRO A 90 9.99 -15.28 11.57
N MET A 91 11.25 -15.68 11.76
CA MET A 91 12.37 -15.36 10.88
C MET A 91 13.34 -16.54 10.78
N ASN A 92 13.86 -16.77 9.58
CA ASN A 92 14.98 -17.66 9.36
C ASN A 92 16.27 -16.84 9.40
N VAL A 93 17.22 -17.18 10.28
CA VAL A 93 18.47 -16.42 10.43
C VAL A 93 19.69 -17.28 10.18
N GLY A 94 20.60 -16.75 9.37
CA GLY A 94 21.91 -17.33 9.05
C GLY A 94 23.06 -16.37 9.32
N LEU A 95 24.28 -16.90 9.28
CA LEU A 95 25.54 -16.18 9.49
C LEU A 95 26.56 -16.58 8.41
N ALA A 96 27.09 -15.58 7.73
CA ALA A 96 28.20 -15.64 6.80
C ALA A 96 29.36 -14.77 7.30
N MET A 97 30.58 -15.20 7.01
CA MET A 97 31.81 -14.51 7.38
C MET A 97 32.78 -14.54 6.21
N LEU A 98 33.72 -13.60 6.20
CA LEU A 98 34.79 -13.59 5.20
C LEU A 98 35.84 -14.66 5.55
N ASN A 99 36.51 -15.17 4.51
CA ASN A 99 37.54 -16.20 4.57
C ASN A 99 38.82 -15.71 3.87
N ALA A 100 39.98 -16.30 4.20
CA ALA A 100 41.28 -15.88 3.70
C ALA A 100 41.86 -16.81 2.60
N VAL A 101 41.03 -17.64 1.95
CA VAL A 101 41.53 -18.74 1.10
C VAL A 101 41.61 -18.32 -0.38
N ASP A 102 42.76 -18.60 -1.00
CA ASP A 102 43.05 -18.27 -2.39
C ASP A 102 42.38 -19.24 -3.38
N ALA A 103 41.32 -18.77 -4.02
CA ALA A 103 40.92 -19.20 -5.36
C ALA A 103 41.13 -18.03 -6.34
N GLY A 104 42.38 -17.57 -6.49
CA GLY A 104 42.74 -16.54 -7.50
C GLY A 104 43.34 -15.22 -7.00
N GLY A 105 43.69 -15.09 -5.72
CA GLY A 105 44.63 -14.05 -5.25
C GLY A 105 44.09 -12.96 -4.31
N GLY A 106 43.30 -13.29 -3.29
CA GLY A 106 42.92 -12.35 -2.22
C GLY A 106 41.49 -12.54 -1.71
N GLY A 107 41.31 -13.29 -0.61
CA GLY A 107 40.07 -13.35 0.18
C GLY A 107 38.89 -14.12 -0.44
N GLY A 108 37.88 -14.39 0.40
CA GLY A 108 36.70 -15.20 0.08
C GLY A 108 35.58 -15.06 1.12
N GLY A 109 34.54 -15.89 1.02
CA GLY A 109 33.42 -15.94 1.97
C GLY A 109 33.00 -17.37 2.28
N TYR A 110 32.24 -17.56 3.37
CA TYR A 110 31.63 -18.84 3.68
C TYR A 110 30.39 -18.69 4.56
N ILE A 111 29.48 -19.67 4.48
CA ILE A 111 28.30 -19.75 5.34
C ILE A 111 28.68 -20.51 6.62
N ARG A 112 28.83 -19.77 7.73
CA ARG A 112 29.12 -20.32 9.07
C ARG A 112 27.90 -20.97 9.70
N PHE A 113 26.70 -20.48 9.36
CA PHE A 113 25.43 -21.04 9.78
C PHE A 113 24.36 -20.72 8.72
N GLY A 114 23.79 -21.74 8.09
CA GLY A 114 22.68 -21.60 7.15
C GLY A 114 21.44 -21.01 7.80
N ALA A 115 20.63 -20.30 7.01
CA ALA A 115 19.40 -19.68 7.49
C ALA A 115 18.43 -20.75 7.99
N ARG A 116 18.07 -20.68 9.28
CA ARG A 116 17.17 -21.63 9.94
C ARG A 116 16.13 -20.89 10.76
N ASP A 117 14.96 -21.50 10.94
CA ASP A 117 13.86 -20.96 11.73
C ASP A 117 14.29 -20.72 13.18
N MET A 118 14.32 -19.44 13.58
CA MET A 118 14.71 -19.00 14.91
C MET A 118 13.59 -19.15 15.94
N THR A 119 12.36 -19.50 15.54
CA THR A 119 11.30 -19.89 16.48
C THR A 119 11.59 -21.24 17.13
N ILE A 120 12.45 -22.07 16.52
CA ILE A 120 12.93 -23.33 17.07
C ILE A 120 14.09 -23.07 18.03
N ALA A 121 13.88 -23.38 19.32
CA ALA A 121 14.86 -23.12 20.39
C ALA A 121 16.23 -23.77 20.12
N ALA A 122 16.27 -24.99 19.57
CA ALA A 122 17.53 -25.67 19.25
C ALA A 122 18.38 -24.92 18.22
N ASN A 123 17.75 -24.37 17.17
CA ASN A 123 18.44 -23.58 16.16
C ASN A 123 19.03 -22.30 16.77
N ARG A 124 18.22 -21.62 17.61
CA ARG A 124 18.62 -20.40 18.29
C ARG A 124 19.80 -20.64 19.24
N SER A 125 19.72 -21.67 20.08
CA SER A 125 20.79 -22.04 21.01
C SER A 125 22.08 -22.41 20.28
N ALA A 126 21.99 -23.16 19.17
CA ALA A 126 23.16 -23.52 18.38
C ALA A 126 23.86 -22.28 17.78
N LEU A 127 23.10 -21.36 17.17
CA LEU A 127 23.65 -20.12 16.64
C LEU A 127 24.24 -19.23 17.75
N GLN A 128 23.58 -19.12 18.90
CA GLN A 128 24.10 -18.38 20.06
C GLN A 128 25.40 -18.97 20.60
N ASN A 129 25.51 -20.29 20.71
CA ASN A 129 26.75 -20.95 21.14
C ASN A 129 27.90 -20.72 20.15
N ILE A 130 27.61 -20.77 18.84
CA ILE A 130 28.60 -20.48 17.79
C ILE A 130 29.07 -19.03 17.91
N MET A 131 28.16 -18.06 18.03
CA MET A 131 28.51 -16.65 18.17
C MET A 131 29.27 -16.36 19.48
N ALA A 132 28.90 -17.01 20.59
CA ALA A 132 29.62 -16.89 21.85
C ALA A 132 31.06 -17.43 21.73
N HIS A 133 31.26 -18.54 21.01
CA HIS A 133 32.60 -19.06 20.73
C HIS A 133 33.42 -18.11 19.87
N ILE A 134 32.84 -17.57 18.80
CA ILE A 134 33.48 -16.55 17.97
C ILE A 134 33.84 -15.33 18.85
N GLY A 135 32.92 -14.87 19.70
CA GLY A 135 33.13 -13.74 20.61
C GLY A 135 34.17 -14.00 21.72
N ALA A 136 34.48 -15.25 22.04
CA ALA A 136 35.60 -15.60 22.91
C ALA A 136 36.94 -15.73 22.14
N ASN A 137 36.88 -15.92 20.82
CA ASN A 137 38.03 -16.27 19.98
C ASN A 137 38.22 -15.32 18.77
N TYR A 138 37.61 -14.14 18.75
CA TYR A 138 37.62 -13.20 17.60
C TYR A 138 39.01 -12.62 17.26
N ALA A 139 40.01 -12.84 18.13
CA ALA A 139 41.41 -12.55 17.84
C ALA A 139 42.16 -13.73 17.21
N SER A 140 41.58 -14.93 17.21
CA SER A 140 42.17 -16.15 16.65
C SER A 140 42.25 -16.06 15.12
N PRO A 141 43.35 -16.52 14.50
CA PRO A 141 43.45 -16.66 13.05
C PRO A 141 42.39 -17.58 12.43
N MET A 142 41.67 -18.38 13.24
CA MET A 142 40.56 -19.19 12.78
C MET A 142 39.27 -18.37 12.54
N GLU A 143 39.02 -17.34 13.35
CA GLU A 143 37.79 -16.55 13.26
C GLU A 143 37.99 -15.19 12.57
N LYS A 144 39.26 -14.79 12.39
CA LYS A 144 39.65 -13.48 11.88
C LYS A 144 40.59 -13.61 10.67
N ILE A 145 40.36 -12.78 9.66
CA ILE A 145 41.23 -12.72 8.48
C ILE A 145 42.61 -12.13 8.82
N PRO A 146 43.72 -12.80 8.41
CA PRO A 146 45.06 -12.27 8.59
C PRO A 146 45.38 -11.20 7.54
N GLY A 147 45.53 -9.95 7.96
CA GLY A 147 46.01 -8.88 7.08
C GLY A 147 44.98 -8.38 6.04
N MET A 148 45.16 -7.13 5.61
CA MET A 148 44.18 -6.43 4.78
C MET A 148 44.12 -6.94 3.34
N ALA A 149 45.22 -7.52 2.84
CA ALA A 149 45.29 -8.09 1.50
C ALA A 149 44.39 -9.32 1.28
N ASN A 150 43.94 -9.95 2.37
CA ASN A 150 43.06 -11.13 2.33
C ASN A 150 41.58 -10.76 2.56
N LYS A 151 41.26 -9.47 2.69
CA LYS A 151 39.89 -9.01 2.88
C LYS A 151 39.26 -8.75 1.51
N ASP A 152 38.29 -9.57 1.13
CA ASP A 152 37.49 -9.36 -0.07
C ASP A 152 35.98 -9.51 0.22
N GLU A 153 35.30 -8.37 0.33
CA GLU A 153 33.87 -8.28 0.65
C GLU A 153 32.99 -8.69 -0.53
N ALA A 154 33.46 -8.42 -1.75
CA ALA A 154 32.75 -8.75 -2.98
C ALA A 154 32.74 -10.27 -3.17
N ALA A 155 33.83 -10.95 -2.81
CA ALA A 155 33.88 -12.42 -2.75
C ALA A 155 32.92 -12.96 -1.68
N GLY A 156 32.77 -12.27 -0.55
CA GLY A 156 31.77 -12.58 0.48
C GLY A 156 30.33 -12.52 -0.03
N LEU A 157 29.96 -11.42 -0.71
CA LEU A 157 28.65 -11.25 -1.34
C LEU A 157 28.43 -12.26 -2.48
N TYR A 158 29.47 -12.59 -3.23
CA TYR A 158 29.44 -13.63 -4.25
C TYR A 158 29.15 -15.01 -3.67
N GLU A 159 29.78 -15.38 -2.55
CA GLU A 159 29.49 -16.63 -1.86
C GLU A 159 28.02 -16.69 -1.39
N ILE A 160 27.47 -15.55 -0.90
CA ILE A 160 26.06 -15.43 -0.54
C ILE A 160 25.14 -15.55 -1.77
N TYR A 161 25.53 -14.96 -2.91
CA TYR A 161 24.81 -15.16 -4.17
C TYR A 161 24.75 -16.65 -4.55
N LYS A 162 25.88 -17.38 -4.43
CA LYS A 162 25.91 -18.83 -4.64
C LYS A 162 25.02 -19.58 -3.65
N TYR A 163 24.97 -19.14 -2.39
CA TYR A 163 24.09 -19.70 -1.36
C TYR A 163 22.61 -19.58 -1.73
N PHE A 164 22.14 -18.37 -2.07
CA PHE A 164 20.75 -18.14 -2.46
C PHE A 164 20.35 -18.80 -3.78
N ASN A 165 21.30 -19.10 -4.66
CA ASN A 165 21.03 -19.76 -5.95
C ASN A 165 21.30 -21.29 -5.92
N GLY A 166 21.64 -21.86 -4.77
CA GLY A 166 21.89 -23.31 -4.63
C GLY A 166 23.07 -23.82 -5.46
N LEU A 167 24.08 -22.97 -5.68
CA LEU A 167 25.25 -23.27 -6.48
C LEU A 167 26.35 -23.95 -5.65
N SER A 168 27.37 -24.49 -6.31
CA SER A 168 28.55 -25.04 -5.62
C SER A 168 29.36 -23.91 -4.95
N PRO A 169 29.80 -24.09 -3.70
CA PRO A 169 30.64 -23.11 -3.00
C PRO A 169 31.87 -22.72 -3.83
N PHE A 170 32.28 -21.45 -3.75
CA PHE A 170 33.51 -20.96 -4.38
C PHE A 170 34.69 -21.16 -3.42
N THR A 171 34.68 -20.46 -2.28
CA THR A 171 35.68 -20.52 -1.21
C THR A 171 35.09 -20.97 0.12
N GLY A 172 33.77 -21.17 0.18
CA GLY A 172 33.04 -21.51 1.39
C GLY A 172 32.84 -22.99 1.66
N GLY A 173 33.50 -23.88 0.91
CA GLY A 173 33.45 -25.32 1.10
C GLY A 173 34.23 -25.79 2.34
N PHE A 174 33.92 -26.99 2.85
CA PHE A 174 34.56 -27.56 4.05
C PHE A 174 36.08 -27.72 3.92
N LEU A 175 36.58 -28.03 2.72
CA LEU A 175 38.02 -28.18 2.46
C LEU A 175 38.78 -26.86 2.61
N GLN A 176 38.10 -25.74 2.34
CA GLN A 176 38.63 -24.39 2.44
C GLN A 176 38.36 -23.78 3.83
N ASN A 177 37.25 -24.16 4.46
CA ASN A 177 36.90 -23.70 5.79
C ASN A 177 36.27 -24.82 6.63
N VAL A 178 37.03 -25.30 7.62
CA VAL A 178 36.59 -26.37 8.54
C VAL A 178 35.40 -25.99 9.40
N GLN A 179 35.03 -24.71 9.43
CA GLN A 179 33.91 -24.18 10.19
C GLN A 179 32.66 -23.97 9.32
N ALA A 180 32.71 -24.33 8.03
CA ALA A 180 31.56 -24.28 7.15
C ALA A 180 30.41 -25.14 7.66
N ASP A 181 29.18 -24.64 7.48
CA ASP A 181 27.96 -25.33 7.85
C ASP A 181 27.61 -26.44 6.85
N ILE A 182 28.18 -27.62 7.07
CA ILE A 182 27.95 -28.82 6.27
C ILE A 182 27.46 -29.97 7.14
N SER A 183 26.58 -30.80 6.57
CA SER A 183 26.11 -32.01 7.23
C SER A 183 27.29 -32.92 7.63
N GLY A 184 27.31 -33.41 8.87
CA GLY A 184 28.33 -34.31 9.38
C GLY A 184 29.62 -33.63 9.87
N ASN A 185 29.72 -32.29 9.86
CA ASN A 185 30.84 -31.60 10.47
C ASN A 185 30.78 -31.68 12.00
N THR A 186 31.52 -32.60 12.62
CA THR A 186 31.46 -32.82 14.08
C THR A 186 32.31 -31.86 14.90
N ALA A 187 32.91 -30.82 14.30
CA ALA A 187 33.64 -29.80 15.04
C ALA A 187 32.70 -29.09 16.02
N THR A 188 33.16 -28.89 17.26
CA THR A 188 32.31 -28.51 18.41
C THR A 188 31.40 -27.31 18.14
N TYR A 189 31.89 -26.25 17.51
CA TYR A 189 31.15 -25.00 17.27
C TYR A 189 30.69 -24.84 15.82
N THR A 190 30.07 -25.90 15.30
CA THR A 190 29.37 -25.94 14.02
C THR A 190 27.93 -26.40 14.24
N ALA A 191 27.02 -26.18 13.29
CA ALA A 191 25.62 -26.59 13.44
C ALA A 191 25.48 -28.08 13.79
N SER A 192 26.21 -28.97 13.10
CA SER A 192 26.20 -30.40 13.37
C SER A 192 26.89 -30.75 14.70
N GLY A 193 27.99 -30.08 15.06
CA GLY A 193 28.62 -30.25 16.38
C GLY A 193 27.79 -29.76 17.56
N GLN A 194 26.85 -28.84 17.32
CA GLN A 194 25.84 -28.37 18.28
C GLN A 194 24.58 -29.25 18.31
N GLY A 195 24.57 -30.37 17.58
CA GLY A 195 23.48 -31.36 17.60
C GLY A 195 22.34 -31.12 16.62
N LEU A 196 22.46 -30.17 15.69
CA LEU A 196 21.47 -29.99 14.63
C LEU A 196 21.58 -31.11 13.59
N THR A 197 20.45 -31.61 13.11
CA THR A 197 20.38 -32.74 12.16
C THR A 197 19.87 -32.34 10.77
N SER A 198 19.46 -31.10 10.57
CA SER A 198 18.92 -30.58 9.30
C SER A 198 19.15 -29.07 9.12
N GLY A 199 18.78 -28.54 7.95
CA GLY A 199 18.94 -27.13 7.62
C GLY A 199 20.39 -26.69 7.33
N PHE A 200 21.30 -27.63 7.08
CA PHE A 200 22.70 -27.35 6.76
C PHE A 200 22.84 -26.51 5.49
N ALA A 201 23.72 -25.51 5.52
CA ALA A 201 23.99 -24.67 4.36
C ALA A 201 24.54 -25.48 3.18
N ILE A 202 25.34 -26.53 3.43
CA ILE A 202 25.92 -27.37 2.37
C ILE A 202 25.47 -28.82 2.52
N GLN A 203 24.97 -29.38 1.42
CA GLN A 203 24.68 -30.81 1.26
C GLN A 203 24.99 -31.25 -0.17
N GLY A 204 25.51 -32.47 -0.34
CA GLY A 204 25.82 -33.01 -1.68
C GLY A 204 26.80 -32.15 -2.50
N GLY A 205 27.68 -31.37 -1.84
CA GLY A 205 28.64 -30.48 -2.52
C GLY A 205 28.04 -29.18 -3.08
N LYS A 206 26.80 -28.85 -2.72
CA LYS A 206 26.11 -27.61 -3.14
C LYS A 206 25.50 -26.87 -1.96
N TYR A 207 25.37 -25.57 -2.11
CA TYR A 207 24.57 -24.79 -1.19
C TYR A 207 23.10 -25.20 -1.26
N GLN A 208 22.46 -25.24 -0.10
CA GLN A 208 21.04 -25.44 0.07
C GLN A 208 20.40 -24.07 0.20
N THR A 209 19.75 -23.62 -0.88
CA THR A 209 19.11 -22.30 -0.88
C THR A 209 18.00 -22.23 0.16
N PRO A 210 17.92 -21.13 0.94
CA PRO A 210 16.77 -20.88 1.81
C PRO A 210 15.56 -20.35 1.04
N ILE A 211 15.70 -20.04 -0.26
CA ILE A 211 14.60 -19.60 -1.12
C ILE A 211 13.80 -20.83 -1.53
N ASN A 212 12.61 -20.95 -0.96
CA ASN A 212 11.68 -22.03 -1.24
C ASN A 212 10.65 -21.56 -2.28
N THR A 213 10.61 -22.19 -3.46
CA THR A 213 9.64 -21.85 -4.52
C THR A 213 8.19 -22.16 -4.12
N ALA A 214 7.97 -23.05 -3.14
CA ALA A 214 6.65 -23.30 -2.57
C ALA A 214 6.18 -22.18 -1.61
N GLU A 215 7.10 -21.31 -1.19
CA GLU A 215 6.86 -20.17 -0.32
C GLU A 215 7.31 -18.86 -0.99
N ALA A 216 6.83 -18.64 -2.23
CA ALA A 216 7.26 -17.55 -3.11
C ALA A 216 7.11 -16.12 -2.53
N CYS A 217 6.41 -15.96 -1.40
CA CYS A 217 6.24 -14.70 -0.69
C CYS A 217 7.33 -14.42 0.36
N ALA A 218 8.18 -15.40 0.74
CA ALA A 218 9.31 -15.15 1.64
C ALA A 218 10.35 -14.25 0.97
N LYS A 219 10.58 -13.09 1.55
CA LYS A 219 11.67 -12.19 1.13
C LYS A 219 12.99 -12.63 1.75
N SER A 220 14.07 -12.39 1.01
CA SER A 220 15.43 -12.72 1.44
C SER A 220 16.26 -11.46 1.61
N PHE A 221 17.06 -11.41 2.67
CA PHE A 221 17.79 -10.21 3.09
C PHE A 221 19.23 -10.56 3.46
N VAL A 222 20.15 -9.68 3.10
CA VAL A 222 21.53 -9.64 3.59
C VAL A 222 21.65 -8.44 4.51
N ILE A 223 22.20 -8.65 5.70
CA ILE A 223 22.63 -7.56 6.59
C ILE A 223 24.15 -7.60 6.63
N TYR A 224 24.76 -6.70 5.87
CA TYR A 224 26.21 -6.57 5.81
C TYR A 224 26.70 -5.60 6.89
N ILE A 225 27.53 -6.09 7.80
CA ILE A 225 28.18 -5.29 8.83
C ILE A 225 29.63 -5.08 8.42
N ALA A 226 29.94 -3.86 7.96
CA ALA A 226 31.20 -3.48 7.36
C ALA A 226 32.13 -2.83 8.39
N ASN A 227 33.40 -3.21 8.42
CA ASN A 227 34.39 -2.63 9.33
C ASN A 227 35.15 -1.48 8.67
N ASN A 228 34.79 -0.25 9.07
CA ASN A 228 35.33 0.99 8.52
C ASN A 228 36.33 1.68 9.46
N ALA A 229 37.46 1.00 9.69
CA ALA A 229 38.55 1.51 10.51
C ALA A 229 39.77 1.93 9.66
N ASN A 230 39.71 3.12 9.04
CA ASN A 230 40.69 3.62 8.06
C ASN A 230 40.91 2.65 6.89
N ASN A 231 39.87 1.90 6.53
CA ASN A 231 39.93 0.84 5.55
C ASN A 231 39.82 1.41 4.14
N THR A 232 40.70 1.06 3.22
CA THR A 232 40.45 1.27 1.78
C THR A 232 39.48 0.17 1.35
N GLY A 233 38.27 0.50 0.91
CA GLY A 233 37.22 -0.49 0.58
C GLY A 233 37.67 -1.62 -0.35
N SER A 234 36.79 -2.62 -0.54
CA SER A 234 37.09 -3.88 -1.26
C SER A 234 37.88 -3.70 -2.57
N SER A 235 38.90 -4.55 -2.77
CA SER A 235 39.66 -4.74 -4.02
C SER A 235 39.09 -5.86 -4.91
N GLY A 236 37.80 -6.16 -4.78
CA GLY A 236 37.16 -7.32 -5.40
C GLY A 236 37.17 -7.36 -6.93
N LEU A 237 36.57 -8.42 -7.49
CA LEU A 237 36.55 -8.67 -8.93
C LEU A 237 35.15 -8.49 -9.53
N ALA A 238 35.11 -8.18 -10.82
CA ALA A 238 33.89 -8.14 -11.63
C ALA A 238 33.20 -9.51 -11.71
N ALA A 239 34.00 -10.58 -11.74
CA ALA A 239 33.57 -11.96 -11.77
C ALA A 239 34.65 -12.85 -11.13
N TYR A 240 34.24 -13.72 -10.21
CA TYR A 240 35.11 -14.72 -9.58
C TYR A 240 35.15 -16.05 -10.35
N GLU A 241 34.12 -16.34 -11.16
CA GLU A 241 34.07 -17.50 -12.06
C GLU A 241 33.56 -17.09 -13.45
N PRO A 242 34.16 -17.56 -14.57
CA PRO A 242 33.83 -17.12 -15.92
C PRO A 242 32.40 -17.42 -16.41
N LEU A 243 31.67 -18.29 -15.71
CA LEU A 243 30.34 -18.78 -16.09
C LEU A 243 29.19 -18.21 -15.24
N VAL A 244 29.50 -17.41 -14.20
CA VAL A 244 28.48 -16.74 -13.40
C VAL A 244 28.22 -15.36 -14.00
N ALA A 245 26.95 -14.93 -14.01
CA ALA A 245 26.50 -13.69 -14.65
C ALA A 245 27.41 -12.50 -14.28
N ASN A 246 27.90 -11.77 -15.28
CA ASN A 246 28.59 -10.51 -15.06
C ASN A 246 27.64 -9.57 -14.31
N ALA A 247 28.10 -8.99 -13.20
CA ALA A 247 27.39 -7.95 -12.46
C ALA A 247 27.33 -6.65 -13.29
N GLY A 248 26.60 -6.66 -14.42
CA GLY A 248 26.44 -5.53 -15.34
C GLY A 248 27.75 -4.93 -15.90
N PRO A 249 27.66 -3.96 -16.83
CA PRO A 249 28.72 -2.98 -16.97
C PRO A 249 28.72 -2.10 -15.71
N GLY A 250 29.89 -1.91 -15.09
CA GLY A 250 30.04 -0.92 -14.03
C GLY A 250 29.49 0.43 -14.51
N LEU A 251 28.72 1.11 -13.66
CA LEU A 251 28.31 2.48 -13.96
C LEU A 251 29.55 3.34 -14.25
N ALA A 252 29.39 4.36 -15.09
CA ALA A 252 30.52 5.17 -15.54
C ALA A 252 31.35 5.67 -14.34
N PRO A 253 32.67 5.41 -14.31
CA PRO A 253 33.45 5.46 -13.09
C PRO A 253 33.47 6.86 -12.50
N THR A 254 32.85 7.00 -11.34
CA THR A 254 33.24 8.06 -10.40
C THR A 254 34.18 7.45 -9.36
N ALA A 255 34.85 8.27 -8.55
CA ALA A 255 35.75 7.80 -7.47
C ALA A 255 35.02 7.03 -6.33
N LEU A 256 33.76 6.63 -6.53
CA LEU A 256 32.81 6.09 -5.57
C LEU A 256 32.24 4.71 -5.96
N ASP A 257 32.53 4.21 -7.17
CA ASP A 257 32.04 2.89 -7.64
C ASP A 257 33.00 1.78 -7.22
N ASN A 258 32.48 0.77 -6.51
CA ASN A 258 33.25 -0.40 -6.10
C ASN A 258 32.49 -1.69 -6.42
N TRP A 259 33.20 -2.82 -6.43
CA TRP A 259 32.55 -4.10 -6.73
C TRP A 259 31.52 -4.51 -5.69
N THR A 260 31.60 -4.00 -4.45
CA THR A 260 30.59 -4.24 -3.42
C THR A 260 29.20 -3.78 -3.87
N ASP A 261 29.07 -2.61 -4.49
CA ASP A 261 27.78 -2.11 -4.97
C ASP A 261 27.23 -2.93 -6.17
N GLU A 262 28.10 -3.42 -7.06
CA GLU A 262 27.70 -4.27 -8.19
C GLU A 262 27.17 -5.62 -7.72
N TRP A 263 27.81 -6.21 -6.70
CA TRP A 263 27.32 -7.45 -6.10
C TRP A 263 26.01 -7.26 -5.33
N THR A 264 25.81 -6.16 -4.60
CA THR A 264 24.51 -5.90 -3.95
C THR A 264 23.42 -5.62 -4.96
N ARG A 265 23.72 -4.94 -6.08
CA ARG A 265 22.79 -4.73 -7.20
C ARG A 265 22.39 -6.05 -7.87
N LEU A 266 23.34 -6.97 -8.06
CA LEU A 266 23.05 -8.31 -8.61
C LEU A 266 22.16 -9.14 -7.66
N LEU A 267 22.46 -9.11 -6.36
CA LEU A 267 21.62 -9.74 -5.33
C LEU A 267 20.20 -9.18 -5.35
N TYR A 268 20.05 -7.85 -5.46
CA TYR A 268 18.74 -7.20 -5.54
C TYR A 268 17.93 -7.62 -6.76
N ARG A 269 18.58 -7.70 -7.94
CA ARG A 269 17.94 -8.24 -9.16
C ARG A 269 17.52 -9.70 -9.02
N SER A 270 18.18 -10.44 -8.13
CA SER A 270 17.87 -11.83 -7.79
C SER A 270 16.84 -11.95 -6.65
N GLY A 271 16.22 -10.85 -6.22
CA GLY A 271 15.19 -10.83 -5.18
C GLY A 271 15.72 -10.78 -3.74
N VAL A 272 16.99 -10.43 -3.54
CA VAL A 272 17.64 -10.35 -2.23
C VAL A 272 18.00 -8.91 -1.88
N VAL A 273 17.41 -8.37 -0.82
CA VAL A 273 17.67 -6.98 -0.37
C VAL A 273 18.90 -6.91 0.53
N THR A 274 19.76 -5.90 0.35
CA THR A 274 20.97 -5.73 1.18
C THR A 274 20.93 -4.46 2.04
N TYR A 275 20.92 -4.65 3.36
CA TYR A 275 21.17 -3.60 4.35
C TYR A 275 22.66 -3.50 4.66
N VAL A 276 23.15 -2.28 4.93
CA VAL A 276 24.55 -2.04 5.26
C VAL A 276 24.66 -1.30 6.58
N LEU A 277 25.39 -1.87 7.53
CA LEU A 277 25.81 -1.23 8.77
C LEU A 277 27.28 -0.85 8.62
N ASP A 278 27.55 0.45 8.45
CA ASP A 278 28.90 1.01 8.44
C ASP A 278 29.38 1.20 9.88
N ALA A 279 30.19 0.24 10.35
CA ALA A 279 30.62 0.16 11.74
C ALA A 279 31.96 0.89 11.94
N TYR A 280 31.87 2.06 12.59
CA TYR A 280 33.02 2.83 13.07
C TYR A 280 32.61 3.77 14.22
N ASN A 281 33.54 4.03 15.14
CA ASN A 281 33.40 5.05 16.19
C ASN A 281 34.56 6.07 16.18
N ALA A 282 35.72 5.68 15.64
CA ALA A 282 36.83 6.57 15.33
C ALA A 282 37.41 6.19 13.96
N GLN A 283 38.42 6.90 13.45
CA GLN A 283 39.16 6.47 12.25
C GLN A 283 38.25 6.12 11.05
N GLN A 284 37.22 6.92 10.79
CA GLN A 284 36.36 6.73 9.62
C GLN A 284 37.19 6.89 8.34
N ASN A 285 36.98 6.01 7.36
CA ASN A 285 37.31 6.31 5.97
C ASN A 285 36.05 6.86 5.26
N PRO A 286 36.00 8.18 4.95
CA PRO A 286 34.81 8.79 4.35
C PRO A 286 34.49 8.28 2.94
N GLN A 287 35.52 7.96 2.13
CA GLN A 287 35.32 7.40 0.79
C GLN A 287 34.68 6.02 0.86
N TYR A 288 35.09 5.19 1.83
CA TYR A 288 34.51 3.88 2.02
C TYR A 288 33.07 3.95 2.55
N SER A 289 32.76 4.86 3.49
CA SER A 289 31.38 5.12 3.92
C SER A 289 30.47 5.49 2.75
N ALA A 290 30.95 6.35 1.83
CA ALA A 290 30.19 6.75 0.66
C ALA A 290 29.89 5.56 -0.27
N ALA A 291 30.87 4.67 -0.47
CA ALA A 291 30.68 3.47 -1.27
C ALA A 291 29.71 2.46 -0.61
N LEU A 292 29.78 2.30 0.71
CA LEU A 292 28.82 1.47 1.49
C LEU A 292 27.39 2.03 1.43
N MET A 293 27.23 3.35 1.44
CA MET A 293 25.94 4.01 1.25
C MET A 293 25.37 3.72 -0.14
N ASN A 294 26.20 3.79 -1.19
CA ASN A 294 25.80 3.40 -2.54
C ASN A 294 25.42 1.93 -2.63
N ALA A 295 26.20 1.03 -2.02
CA ALA A 295 25.92 -0.40 -1.99
C ALA A 295 24.57 -0.73 -1.34
N ALA A 296 24.19 -0.04 -0.24
CA ALA A 296 22.87 -0.17 0.36
C ALA A 296 21.76 0.31 -0.59
N LYS A 297 21.95 1.48 -1.22
CA LYS A 297 20.98 2.08 -2.13
C LYS A 297 20.68 1.18 -3.33
N VAL A 298 21.72 0.66 -3.99
CA VAL A 298 21.55 -0.20 -5.17
C VAL A 298 21.18 -1.64 -4.81
N GLY A 299 21.50 -2.07 -3.59
CA GLY A 299 21.05 -3.33 -2.99
C GLY A 299 19.60 -3.30 -2.51
N GLY A 300 18.89 -2.18 -2.68
CA GLY A 300 17.50 -2.01 -2.30
C GLY A 300 17.23 -2.06 -0.80
N GLY A 301 18.23 -1.78 0.03
CA GLY A 301 18.12 -1.69 1.49
C GLY A 301 18.55 -0.32 2.03
N ARG A 302 18.81 -0.24 3.33
CA ARG A 302 19.22 1.01 4.01
C ARG A 302 20.65 0.96 4.54
N TYR A 303 21.27 2.14 4.58
CA TYR A 303 22.56 2.39 5.21
C TYR A 303 22.36 2.88 6.64
N PHE A 304 23.14 2.33 7.58
CA PHE A 304 23.19 2.74 8.97
C PHE A 304 24.64 3.00 9.37
N HIS A 305 24.92 4.14 9.97
CA HIS A 305 26.17 4.34 10.70
C HIS A 305 26.01 3.80 12.12
N VAL A 306 26.96 2.98 12.59
CA VAL A 306 26.94 2.39 13.93
C VAL A 306 28.31 2.50 14.61
N GLY A 307 28.35 3.08 15.82
CA GLY A 307 29.58 3.26 16.61
C GLY A 307 29.55 2.67 18.02
N SER A 308 28.51 1.93 18.37
CA SER A 308 28.33 1.26 19.66
C SER A 308 27.43 0.03 19.52
N GLN A 309 27.48 -0.91 20.47
CA GLN A 309 26.57 -2.06 20.54
C GLN A 309 25.10 -1.59 20.54
N ALA A 310 24.80 -0.51 21.24
CA ALA A 310 23.46 0.08 21.28
C ALA A 310 23.01 0.57 19.90
N ALA A 311 23.89 1.24 19.14
CA ALA A 311 23.59 1.69 17.78
C ALA A 311 23.36 0.52 16.83
N ILE A 312 24.15 -0.56 16.93
CA ILE A 312 23.92 -1.79 16.16
C ILE A 312 22.57 -2.41 16.53
N THR A 313 22.27 -2.55 17.82
CA THR A 313 21.00 -3.12 18.29
C THR A 313 19.80 -2.33 17.76
N SER A 314 19.88 -1.00 17.74
CA SER A 314 18.85 -0.11 17.18
C SER A 314 18.70 -0.27 15.66
N ALA A 315 19.82 -0.34 14.92
CA ALA A 315 19.82 -0.57 13.48
C ALA A 315 19.20 -1.93 13.14
N LEU A 316 19.60 -3.00 13.85
CA LEU A 316 19.05 -4.35 13.64
C LEU A 316 17.57 -4.44 13.99
N ALA A 317 17.13 -3.80 15.07
CA ALA A 317 15.70 -3.72 15.40
C ALA A 317 14.90 -2.99 14.31
N THR A 318 15.45 -1.90 13.75
CA THR A 318 14.86 -1.16 12.63
C THR A 318 14.74 -2.05 11.40
N ILE A 319 15.83 -2.71 11.00
CA ILE A 319 15.87 -3.60 9.85
C ILE A 319 14.86 -4.74 10.01
N PHE A 320 14.79 -5.36 11.20
CA PHE A 320 13.86 -6.45 11.44
C PHE A 320 12.40 -5.95 11.44
N ALA A 321 12.13 -4.75 11.94
CA ALA A 321 10.80 -4.15 11.82
C ALA A 321 10.41 -3.85 10.35
N GLU A 322 11.36 -3.39 9.52
CA GLU A 322 11.14 -3.15 8.08
C GLU A 322 10.90 -4.46 7.32
N ILE A 323 11.67 -5.50 7.63
CA ILE A 323 11.48 -6.86 7.10
C ILE A 323 10.09 -7.41 7.45
N GLN A 324 9.53 -6.99 8.60
CA GLN A 324 8.24 -7.43 9.15
C GLN A 324 7.10 -6.41 8.91
N GLY A 325 7.31 -5.38 8.08
CA GLY A 325 6.29 -4.37 7.74
C GLY A 325 5.08 -5.00 7.07
N VAL A 326 3.93 -4.98 7.75
CA VAL A 326 2.66 -5.56 7.26
C VAL A 326 1.93 -4.54 6.37
N ASN A 327 1.31 -5.06 5.30
CA ASN A 327 0.55 -4.39 4.25
C ASN A 327 -0.39 -3.27 4.75
N SER A 328 0.05 -2.02 4.66
CA SER A 328 -0.88 -0.90 4.42
C SER A 328 -1.09 -0.79 2.90
N THR A 329 -2.19 -0.19 2.46
CA THR A 329 -2.49 0.01 1.03
C THR A 329 -2.92 1.46 0.81
N PHE A 330 -2.36 2.11 -0.22
CA PHE A 330 -2.71 3.49 -0.57
C PHE A 330 -3.82 3.56 -1.60
N ALA A 331 -4.63 4.62 -1.49
CA ALA A 331 -5.36 5.19 -2.61
C ALA A 331 -4.58 6.39 -3.18
N SER A 332 -4.97 6.90 -4.36
CA SER A 332 -4.26 7.99 -5.05
C SER A 332 -4.13 9.26 -4.17
N ALA A 333 -2.91 9.77 -3.99
CA ALA A 333 -2.66 11.07 -3.37
C ALA A 333 -3.23 12.22 -4.22
N SER A 334 -3.51 13.37 -3.57
CA SER A 334 -4.02 14.59 -4.21
C SER A 334 -3.33 15.86 -3.70
N LEU A 335 -3.27 16.89 -4.55
CA LEU A 335 -2.73 18.22 -4.26
C LEU A 335 -3.81 19.30 -4.52
N PRO A 336 -3.93 20.34 -3.67
CA PRO A 336 -4.81 21.49 -3.88
C PRO A 336 -4.38 22.29 -5.10
N VAL A 337 -5.30 22.49 -6.03
CA VAL A 337 -5.12 23.41 -7.16
C VAL A 337 -5.69 24.77 -6.78
N ASN A 338 -4.86 25.82 -6.83
CA ASN A 338 -5.29 27.19 -6.59
C ASN A 338 -5.86 27.82 -7.88
N THR A 339 -7.05 28.41 -7.82
CA THR A 339 -7.74 28.98 -9.00
C THR A 339 -7.41 30.44 -9.27
N THR A 340 -6.93 31.21 -8.28
CA THR A 340 -6.58 32.63 -8.43
C THR A 340 -5.12 32.82 -8.89
N ASN A 341 -4.24 31.86 -8.58
CA ASN A 341 -2.87 31.81 -9.07
C ASN A 341 -2.45 30.36 -9.32
N ARG A 342 -2.67 29.87 -10.55
CA ARG A 342 -2.33 28.50 -11.00
C ARG A 342 -0.83 28.18 -10.99
N SER A 343 0.03 29.09 -10.52
CA SER A 343 1.47 28.89 -10.30
C SER A 343 1.86 28.65 -8.84
N GLN A 344 0.92 28.73 -7.90
CA GLN A 344 1.15 28.55 -6.46
C GLN A 344 0.20 27.50 -5.89
N ASP A 345 0.60 26.24 -5.92
CA ASP A 345 -0.07 25.20 -5.15
C ASP A 345 0.18 25.43 -3.66
N LYS A 346 -0.86 25.32 -2.84
CA LYS A 346 -0.65 25.27 -1.38
C LYS A 346 0.12 23.99 -1.09
N ASN A 347 1.23 24.12 -0.37
CA ASN A 347 2.06 22.99 -0.01
C ASN A 347 1.35 22.12 1.03
N GLN A 348 0.39 21.29 0.58
CA GLN A 348 -0.43 20.38 1.36
C GLN A 348 -0.72 19.15 0.48
N VAL A 349 -0.32 17.97 0.92
CA VAL A 349 -0.51 16.71 0.19
C VAL A 349 -1.46 15.83 0.99
N PHE A 350 -2.60 15.46 0.41
CA PHE A 350 -3.60 14.63 1.09
C PHE A 350 -3.47 13.18 0.61
N ILE A 351 -3.22 12.29 1.57
CA ILE A 351 -3.03 10.86 1.34
C ILE A 351 -4.19 10.10 2.00
N PRO A 352 -5.17 9.64 1.20
CA PRO A 352 -6.18 8.70 1.70
C PRO A 352 -5.51 7.35 1.99
N MET A 353 -5.86 6.77 3.13
CA MET A 353 -5.31 5.50 3.58
C MET A 353 -6.44 4.54 3.92
N PHE A 354 -6.19 3.26 3.71
CA PHE A 354 -7.07 2.20 4.14
C PHE A 354 -6.29 0.93 4.45
N ARG A 355 -6.92 0.07 5.24
CA ARG A 355 -6.41 -1.26 5.54
C ARG A 355 -7.54 -2.27 5.43
N PRO A 356 -7.40 -3.30 4.57
CA PRO A 356 -8.28 -4.45 4.61
C PRO A 356 -8.33 -5.06 6.01
N ASP A 357 -9.53 -5.45 6.44
CA ASP A 357 -9.67 -6.20 7.67
C ASP A 357 -9.13 -7.63 7.47
N PRO A 358 -8.18 -8.11 8.30
CA PRO A 358 -7.53 -9.40 8.13
C PRO A 358 -8.48 -10.59 8.32
N ASP A 359 -9.59 -10.38 9.04
CA ASP A 359 -10.60 -11.39 9.33
C ASP A 359 -11.78 -11.31 8.36
N ALA A 360 -11.61 -10.59 7.25
CA ALA A 360 -12.61 -10.36 6.21
C ALA A 360 -13.87 -9.65 6.70
N LEU A 361 -13.79 -8.89 7.79
CA LEU A 361 -14.92 -8.14 8.29
C LEU A 361 -15.26 -6.96 7.36
N PRO A 362 -16.55 -6.60 7.20
CA PRO A 362 -16.98 -5.54 6.27
C PRO A 362 -16.50 -4.13 6.66
N ARG A 363 -16.22 -3.89 7.94
CA ARG A 363 -15.77 -2.59 8.45
C ARG A 363 -14.25 -2.48 8.39
N TRP A 364 -13.74 -2.01 7.26
CA TRP A 364 -12.32 -1.69 7.09
C TRP A 364 -11.99 -0.32 7.67
N MET A 365 -10.79 -0.20 8.22
CA MET A 365 -10.28 1.06 8.75
C MET A 365 -9.75 1.94 7.62
N GLY A 366 -9.95 3.25 7.75
CA GLY A 366 -9.35 4.23 6.86
C GLY A 366 -9.02 5.55 7.53
N ASN A 367 -8.36 6.42 6.79
CA ASN A 367 -7.93 7.72 7.27
C ASN A 367 -7.64 8.68 6.11
N LEU A 368 -7.57 9.96 6.41
CA LEU A 368 -6.98 10.98 5.54
C LEU A 368 -5.84 11.66 6.30
N LYS A 369 -4.62 11.52 5.77
CA LYS A 369 -3.43 12.13 6.35
C LYS A 369 -2.96 13.27 5.46
N GLN A 370 -2.51 14.36 6.07
CA GLN A 370 -1.87 15.45 5.34
C GLN A 370 -0.36 15.41 5.55
N TYR A 371 0.40 15.67 4.49
CA TYR A 371 1.85 15.88 4.48
C TYR A 371 2.19 17.17 3.72
N LYS A 372 3.47 17.52 3.60
CA LYS A 372 3.93 18.65 2.78
C LYS A 372 5.13 18.25 1.95
N LEU A 373 5.40 18.95 0.85
CA LEU A 373 6.68 18.87 0.15
C LEU A 373 7.74 19.67 0.92
N ILE A 374 8.89 19.06 1.15
CA ILE A 374 10.07 19.68 1.77
C ILE A 374 11.25 19.65 0.80
N ASN A 375 12.13 20.64 0.90
CA ASN A 375 13.38 20.68 0.15
C ASN A 375 14.51 20.19 1.05
N THR A 376 15.16 19.08 0.70
CA THR A 376 16.28 18.50 1.44
C THR A 376 17.65 18.93 0.88
N GLY A 377 17.66 19.96 0.03
CA GLY A 377 18.84 20.51 -0.64
C GLY A 377 19.13 19.84 -1.99
N SER A 378 19.08 18.51 -2.05
CA SER A 378 19.32 17.74 -3.28
C SER A 378 18.06 17.36 -4.04
N ASP A 379 16.92 17.21 -3.35
CA ASP A 379 15.64 16.79 -3.93
C ASP A 379 14.44 17.45 -3.22
N ILE A 380 13.29 17.46 -3.91
CA ILE A 380 11.98 17.73 -3.29
C ILE A 380 11.38 16.39 -2.86
N GLN A 381 11.06 16.25 -1.57
CA GLN A 381 10.54 15.03 -0.98
C GLN A 381 9.26 15.31 -0.20
N LEU A 382 8.44 14.28 0.03
CA LEU A 382 7.33 14.39 0.98
C LEU A 382 7.91 14.44 2.40
N GLY A 383 7.49 15.42 3.18
CA GLY A 383 7.89 15.69 4.55
C GLY A 383 6.73 15.64 5.52
N ASP A 384 7.05 15.27 6.75
CA ASP A 384 6.13 15.14 7.87
C ASP A 384 5.91 16.49 8.58
N ALA A 385 5.11 16.47 9.65
CA ALA A 385 4.75 17.67 10.41
C ALA A 385 5.94 18.32 11.15
N VAL A 386 7.04 17.58 11.35
CA VAL A 386 8.26 18.08 12.00
C VAL A 386 9.38 18.42 11.01
N GLY A 387 9.14 18.26 9.71
CA GLY A 387 10.05 18.64 8.62
C GLY A 387 11.03 17.54 8.21
N ASN A 388 10.82 16.29 8.64
CA ASN A 388 11.62 15.15 8.22
C ASN A 388 11.02 14.47 6.98
N PRO A 389 11.82 13.77 6.15
CA PRO A 389 11.29 12.95 5.07
C PRO A 389 10.28 11.92 5.57
N ALA A 390 9.07 11.98 5.02
CA ALA A 390 7.93 11.19 5.47
C ALA A 390 7.89 9.79 4.86
N VAL A 391 8.53 9.52 3.73
CA VAL A 391 8.37 8.27 2.97
C VAL A 391 9.54 7.32 3.22
N ASN A 392 9.21 6.05 3.48
CA ASN A 392 10.14 4.93 3.46
C ASN A 392 10.44 4.56 1.99
N PRO A 393 11.68 4.68 1.52
CA PRO A 393 12.03 4.41 0.12
C PRO A 393 11.94 2.93 -0.27
N LEU A 394 11.92 2.00 0.69
CA LEU A 394 11.82 0.57 0.45
C LEU A 394 10.39 0.12 0.19
N THR A 395 9.48 0.67 0.99
CA THR A 395 8.09 0.22 1.00
C THR A 395 7.19 1.18 0.22
N GLY A 396 7.62 2.43 0.02
CA GLY A 396 6.80 3.52 -0.52
C GLY A 396 5.79 4.08 0.47
N PHE A 397 5.74 3.56 1.71
CA PHE A 397 4.80 3.99 2.76
C PHE A 397 5.38 5.10 3.65
N PRO A 398 4.57 5.82 4.45
CA PRO A 398 5.12 6.64 5.51
C PRO A 398 6.10 5.87 6.38
N ASN A 399 7.18 6.54 6.77
CA ASN A 399 8.13 6.05 7.75
C ASN A 399 7.42 5.81 9.09
N ASP A 400 7.83 4.79 9.85
CA ASP A 400 7.26 4.49 11.17
C ASP A 400 7.31 5.66 12.15
N CYS A 401 8.31 6.54 11.99
CA CYS A 401 8.46 7.76 12.78
C CYS A 401 7.81 9.01 12.17
N ALA A 402 7.23 8.92 10.97
CA ALA A 402 6.60 10.07 10.35
C ALA A 402 5.35 10.50 11.14
N ILE A 403 5.20 11.80 11.32
CA ILE A 403 4.02 12.41 11.94
C ILE A 403 3.23 13.16 10.86
N SER A 404 2.04 12.67 10.50
CA SER A 404 1.18 13.43 9.58
C SER A 404 0.66 14.72 10.23
N PHE A 405 0.32 15.70 9.40
CA PHE A 405 -0.31 16.92 9.86
C PHE A 405 -1.67 16.56 10.48
N TRP A 406 -1.96 17.20 11.62
CA TRP A 406 -3.11 16.95 12.52
C TRP A 406 -2.96 15.79 13.51
N THR A 407 -1.84 15.07 13.49
CA THR A 407 -1.55 14.03 14.49
C THR A 407 -1.03 14.65 15.79
N SER A 408 -1.46 14.12 16.93
CA SER A 408 -0.94 14.50 18.24
C SER A 408 -0.78 13.31 19.19
N ASP A 409 -0.04 13.51 20.28
CA ASP A 409 0.05 12.50 21.33
C ASP A 409 -1.35 12.26 21.93
N SER A 410 -1.64 10.98 22.17
CA SER A 410 -2.90 10.48 22.71
C SER A 410 -2.68 9.46 23.84
N GLY A 411 -1.45 9.39 24.36
CA GLY A 411 -1.07 8.50 25.45
C GLY A 411 -1.26 7.03 25.06
N THR A 412 -1.95 6.27 25.90
CA THR A 412 -2.15 4.83 25.69
C THR A 412 -3.47 4.49 24.98
N TYR A 413 -4.02 5.41 24.16
CA TYR A 413 -5.38 5.26 23.60
C TYR A 413 -5.62 3.89 22.95
N TRP A 414 -4.68 3.42 22.13
CA TRP A 414 -4.83 2.18 21.38
C TRP A 414 -4.53 0.89 22.18
N ASN A 415 -4.11 1.00 23.45
CA ASN A 415 -3.66 -0.17 24.23
C ASN A 415 -4.77 -1.18 24.54
N ASN A 416 -6.01 -0.71 24.69
CA ASN A 416 -7.17 -1.56 25.02
C ASN A 416 -8.11 -1.79 23.82
N VAL A 417 -7.80 -1.23 22.65
CA VAL A 417 -8.65 -1.38 21.47
C VAL A 417 -8.43 -2.76 20.84
N THR A 418 -9.48 -3.56 20.78
CA THR A 418 -9.44 -4.97 20.33
C THR A 418 -9.50 -5.13 18.80
N THR A 419 -8.86 -4.21 18.07
CA THR A 419 -8.75 -4.28 16.61
C THR A 419 -7.62 -5.21 16.18
N ASN A 420 -7.76 -5.87 15.04
CA ASN A 420 -6.76 -6.79 14.49
C ASN A 420 -6.12 -6.21 13.22
N PRO A 421 -4.78 -6.02 13.19
CA PRO A 421 -3.87 -6.02 14.34
C PRO A 421 -4.08 -4.78 15.23
N VAL A 422 -3.63 -4.85 16.48
CA VAL A 422 -3.69 -3.70 17.41
C VAL A 422 -2.82 -2.55 16.87
N PRO A 423 -3.33 -1.31 16.77
CA PRO A 423 -2.59 -0.15 16.30
C PRO A 423 -1.45 0.24 17.26
N LYS A 424 -0.29 -0.36 17.05
CA LYS A 424 0.92 -0.12 17.84
C LYS A 424 2.02 0.44 16.96
N GLY A 425 2.48 1.64 17.29
CA GLY A 425 3.59 2.35 16.66
C GLY A 425 4.89 1.55 16.72
N ARG A 426 5.70 1.68 15.67
CA ARG A 426 6.99 1.00 15.51
C ARG A 426 8.19 1.94 15.52
N CYS A 427 7.96 3.24 15.70
CA CYS A 427 9.05 4.22 15.73
C CYS A 427 10.00 3.95 16.91
N PRO A 428 11.28 3.63 16.68
CA PRO A 428 12.20 3.32 17.77
C PRO A 428 12.70 4.58 18.50
N THR A 429 12.55 5.76 17.90
CA THR A 429 13.11 7.02 18.41
C THR A 429 12.06 7.95 19.03
N THR A 430 10.79 7.54 19.09
CA THR A 430 9.72 8.40 19.62
C THR A 430 9.77 8.44 21.16
N PRO A 431 9.54 9.61 21.79
CA PRO A 431 9.31 9.69 23.22
C PRO A 431 7.87 9.31 23.63
N PHE A 432 6.94 9.19 22.67
CA PHE A 432 5.53 8.87 22.92
C PHE A 432 5.31 7.38 23.17
N ASP A 433 4.22 7.04 23.84
CA ASP A 433 3.82 5.64 24.03
C ASP A 433 3.56 4.97 22.68
N PRO A 434 3.94 3.69 22.46
CA PRO A 434 3.65 2.99 21.21
C PRO A 434 2.17 2.97 20.82
N PHE A 435 1.25 3.05 21.79
CA PHE A 435 -0.20 3.11 21.57
C PHE A 435 -0.76 4.53 21.45
N SER A 436 0.11 5.55 21.43
CA SER A 436 -0.27 6.92 21.08
C SER A 436 -0.44 7.04 19.58
N ASP A 437 -1.40 7.85 19.12
CA ASP A 437 -1.54 8.27 17.73
C ASP A 437 -0.24 8.88 17.15
N ALA A 438 0.61 9.54 17.94
CA ALA A 438 1.90 10.06 17.47
C ALA A 438 3.09 9.12 17.82
N PRO A 439 4.03 8.88 16.90
CA PRO A 439 3.91 9.05 15.46
C PRO A 439 2.91 8.03 14.89
N ASP A 440 2.18 8.49 13.88
CA ASP A 440 1.14 7.69 13.23
C ASP A 440 1.69 6.84 12.10
N GLY A 441 2.77 7.28 11.45
CA GLY A 441 3.50 6.51 10.46
C GLY A 441 2.60 5.82 9.42
N PRO A 442 2.88 4.57 9.02
CA PRO A 442 2.07 3.84 8.04
C PRO A 442 0.77 3.25 8.63
N ILE A 443 0.52 3.42 9.93
CA ILE A 443 -0.62 2.80 10.61
C ILE A 443 -1.86 3.64 10.32
N VAL A 444 -2.86 3.01 9.70
CA VAL A 444 -4.04 3.68 9.14
C VAL A 444 -4.90 4.29 10.23
N GLU A 445 -5.12 3.54 11.31
CA GLU A 445 -5.99 3.91 12.43
C GLU A 445 -5.50 5.15 13.17
N LYS A 446 -4.18 5.37 13.15
CA LYS A 446 -3.51 6.41 13.94
C LYS A 446 -3.48 7.75 13.22
N GLY A 447 -3.62 8.83 13.99
CA GLY A 447 -3.39 10.19 13.52
C GLY A 447 -4.40 10.71 12.50
N GLY A 448 -4.03 11.79 11.80
CA GLY A 448 -4.79 12.37 10.69
C GLY A 448 -6.22 12.80 11.07
N VAL A 449 -7.13 12.80 10.08
CA VAL A 449 -8.55 13.15 10.31
C VAL A 449 -9.19 12.20 11.31
N ALA A 450 -8.88 10.90 11.25
CA ALA A 450 -9.46 9.89 12.14
C ALA A 450 -9.21 10.18 13.62
N GLU A 451 -8.00 10.65 13.99
CA GLU A 451 -7.71 11.12 15.34
C GLU A 451 -8.53 12.37 15.69
N VAL A 452 -8.52 13.40 14.83
CA VAL A 452 -9.20 14.67 15.10
C VAL A 452 -10.68 14.45 15.41
N ILE A 453 -11.37 13.64 14.60
CA ILE A 453 -12.79 13.35 14.81
C ILE A 453 -13.03 12.55 16.10
N ARG A 454 -12.17 11.57 16.43
CA ARG A 454 -12.22 10.82 17.69
C ARG A 454 -12.04 11.73 18.90
N LYS A 455 -11.17 12.73 18.82
CA LYS A 455 -10.93 13.67 19.93
C LYS A 455 -12.09 14.64 20.17
N GLY A 456 -13.24 14.43 19.52
CA GLY A 456 -14.42 15.29 19.56
C GLY A 456 -14.39 16.37 18.49
N ASN A 457 -13.87 16.01 17.31
CA ASN A 457 -13.56 16.94 16.23
C ASN A 457 -12.63 18.08 16.71
N ASN A 458 -11.65 17.72 17.56
CA ASN A 458 -10.76 18.63 18.25
C ASN A 458 -9.33 18.46 17.74
N PRO A 459 -8.82 19.39 16.91
CA PRO A 459 -7.50 19.28 16.32
C PRO A 459 -6.39 19.63 17.33
N PRO A 460 -5.14 19.22 17.07
CA PRO A 460 -4.02 19.40 18.01
C PRO A 460 -3.79 20.82 18.52
N PHE A 461 -4.19 21.83 17.74
CA PHE A 461 -3.85 23.24 18.00
C PHE A 461 -4.95 24.04 18.72
N THR A 462 -6.15 23.47 18.95
CA THR A 462 -7.26 24.19 19.59
C THR A 462 -7.47 23.84 21.06
N ASN A 463 -7.29 22.56 21.43
CA ASN A 463 -7.40 22.13 22.83
C ASN A 463 -6.50 20.91 23.06
N THR A 464 -5.55 21.04 23.97
CA THR A 464 -4.59 19.98 24.33
C THR A 464 -5.26 18.79 25.03
N SER A 465 -6.50 18.94 25.51
CA SER A 465 -7.28 17.88 26.16
C SER A 465 -8.45 17.42 25.25
N PRO A 466 -8.46 16.16 24.79
CA PRO A 466 -9.58 15.62 24.01
C PRO A 466 -10.87 15.52 24.83
N THR A 467 -12.02 15.78 24.20
CA THR A 467 -13.33 15.55 24.84
C THR A 467 -13.83 14.12 24.64
N TRP A 468 -13.37 13.46 23.58
CA TRP A 468 -13.83 12.14 23.10
C TRP A 468 -15.31 12.06 22.71
N ALA A 469 -16.11 13.09 23.00
CA ALA A 469 -17.53 13.14 22.72
C ALA A 469 -17.82 13.18 21.22
N VAL A 470 -18.93 12.55 20.79
CA VAL A 470 -19.39 12.64 19.41
C VAL A 470 -19.74 14.09 19.08
N ASN A 471 -18.98 14.71 18.18
CA ASN A 471 -19.15 16.11 17.78
C ASN A 471 -19.02 16.26 16.26
N ARG A 472 -19.96 15.65 15.54
CA ARG A 472 -19.99 15.64 14.06
C ARG A 472 -21.29 16.20 13.54
N VAL A 473 -21.20 16.99 12.46
CA VAL A 473 -22.36 17.47 11.71
C VAL A 473 -22.58 16.53 10.53
N VAL A 474 -23.55 15.63 10.65
CA VAL A 474 -23.86 14.65 9.60
C VAL A 474 -25.20 15.00 8.97
N TYR A 475 -25.20 15.16 7.65
CA TYR A 475 -26.39 15.44 6.84
C TYR A 475 -26.87 14.19 6.11
N THR A 476 -28.17 14.20 5.80
CA THR A 476 -28.75 13.38 4.74
C THR A 476 -29.72 14.20 3.92
N ARG A 477 -30.19 13.65 2.81
CA ARG A 477 -31.15 14.31 1.93
C ARG A 477 -32.56 13.94 2.35
N SER A 478 -33.40 14.95 2.55
CA SER A 478 -34.85 14.80 2.71
C SER A 478 -35.56 15.80 1.79
N GLY A 479 -36.36 15.29 0.85
CA GLY A 479 -36.93 16.12 -0.22
C GLY A 479 -35.84 16.79 -1.07
N ALA A 480 -35.91 18.11 -1.17
CA ALA A 480 -34.97 18.96 -1.91
C ALA A 480 -34.00 19.74 -0.99
N ALA A 481 -33.71 19.22 0.20
CA ALA A 481 -32.81 19.86 1.16
C ALA A 481 -31.86 18.86 1.83
N LEU A 482 -30.74 19.38 2.34
CA LEU A 482 -29.93 18.69 3.34
C LEU A 482 -30.54 18.93 4.72
N THR A 483 -30.68 17.87 5.50
CA THR A 483 -31.15 17.91 6.88
C THR A 483 -30.24 17.07 7.77
N GLY A 484 -30.23 17.32 9.07
CA GLY A 484 -29.45 16.51 10.01
C GLY A 484 -29.83 15.04 9.90
N PHE A 485 -28.84 14.15 9.93
CA PHE A 485 -29.03 12.70 9.91
C PHE A 485 -29.51 12.22 11.28
N THR A 486 -30.80 11.91 11.37
CA THR A 486 -31.50 11.52 12.60
C THR A 486 -32.40 10.33 12.31
N ALA A 487 -32.94 9.68 13.35
CA ALA A 487 -33.93 8.61 13.15
C ALA A 487 -35.16 9.10 12.38
N ALA A 488 -35.58 10.35 12.59
CA ALA A 488 -36.73 10.95 11.90
C ALA A 488 -36.46 11.22 10.41
N SER A 489 -35.27 11.72 10.06
CA SER A 489 -34.93 12.05 8.66
C SER A 489 -34.49 10.84 7.84
N SER A 490 -33.93 9.81 8.49
CA SER A 490 -33.44 8.60 7.82
C SER A 490 -34.44 7.42 7.84
N GLY A 491 -35.35 7.38 8.82
CA GLY A 491 -36.19 6.22 9.09
C GLY A 491 -35.44 5.03 9.72
N LEU A 492 -34.17 5.19 10.07
CA LEU A 492 -33.35 4.17 10.71
C LEU A 492 -33.54 4.14 12.24
N SER A 493 -33.13 3.04 12.88
CA SER A 493 -33.15 2.95 14.34
C SER A 493 -32.20 3.96 14.97
N ALA A 494 -32.54 4.46 16.16
CA ALA A 494 -31.67 5.39 16.91
C ALA A 494 -30.28 4.80 17.15
N GLN A 495 -30.18 3.49 17.42
CA GLN A 495 -28.91 2.79 17.59
C GLN A 495 -28.04 2.87 16.33
N LEU A 496 -28.61 2.59 15.15
CA LEU A 496 -27.87 2.68 13.90
C LEU A 496 -27.49 4.12 13.57
N VAL A 497 -28.39 5.08 13.83
CA VAL A 497 -28.07 6.50 13.64
C VAL A 497 -26.89 6.93 14.52
N ASN A 498 -26.93 6.57 15.80
CA ASN A 498 -25.88 6.85 16.78
C ASN A 498 -24.56 6.22 16.35
N PHE A 499 -24.58 4.98 15.87
CA PHE A 499 -23.42 4.37 15.24
C PHE A 499 -22.95 5.20 14.04
N MET A 500 -23.77 5.50 13.05
CA MET A 500 -23.27 6.23 11.86
C MET A 500 -22.70 7.62 12.17
N VAL A 501 -23.24 8.34 13.17
CA VAL A 501 -22.67 9.64 13.60
C VAL A 501 -21.39 9.49 14.39
N GLY A 502 -21.18 8.36 15.07
CA GLY A 502 -19.87 7.98 15.59
C GLY A 502 -19.82 7.40 16.99
N GLN A 503 -20.96 7.18 17.64
CA GLN A 503 -21.03 6.71 19.01
C GLN A 503 -20.47 5.29 19.16
N ASP A 504 -19.76 5.04 20.26
CA ASP A 504 -19.18 3.74 20.62
C ASP A 504 -20.17 2.80 21.32
N GLY A 505 -21.31 2.54 20.68
CA GLY A 505 -22.37 1.73 21.27
C GLY A 505 -21.97 0.27 21.60
N ASN A 506 -20.83 -0.20 21.07
CA ASN A 506 -20.32 -1.57 21.26
C ASN A 506 -19.09 -1.62 22.18
N ASP A 507 -18.66 -0.50 22.78
CA ASP A 507 -17.49 -0.41 23.67
C ASP A 507 -16.22 -1.03 23.04
N GLU A 508 -15.87 -0.59 21.83
CA GLU A 508 -14.76 -1.14 21.02
C GLU A 508 -13.38 -1.03 21.71
N ASN A 509 -13.25 -0.12 22.67
CA ASN A 509 -12.04 0.09 23.47
C ASN A 509 -12.13 -0.55 24.87
N SER A 510 -13.27 -1.17 25.21
CA SER A 510 -13.53 -1.88 26.47
C SER A 510 -13.26 -1.03 27.73
N ASN A 511 -13.56 0.27 27.67
CA ASN A 511 -13.38 1.20 28.77
C ASN A 511 -14.67 1.40 29.60
N GLY A 512 -15.81 0.83 29.16
CA GLY A 512 -17.11 0.92 29.82
C GLY A 512 -17.92 2.18 29.50
N ASN A 513 -17.40 3.08 28.68
CA ASN A 513 -18.12 4.23 28.13
C ASN A 513 -18.60 3.86 26.71
N ILE A 514 -19.87 4.12 26.44
CA ILE A 514 -20.52 3.79 25.16
C ILE A 514 -21.06 5.03 24.46
N THR A 515 -20.65 6.21 24.93
CA THR A 515 -21.21 7.50 24.49
C THR A 515 -20.20 8.40 23.81
N GLU A 516 -18.91 8.06 23.93
CA GLU A 516 -17.81 8.66 23.19
C GLU A 516 -17.84 8.25 21.71
N THR A 517 -16.87 8.80 20.99
CA THR A 517 -16.54 8.37 19.64
C THR A 517 -15.85 7.01 19.63
N ARG A 518 -16.28 6.14 18.72
CA ARG A 518 -15.65 4.83 18.55
C ARG A 518 -14.25 4.91 17.90
N PRO A 519 -13.37 3.93 18.17
CA PRO A 519 -12.13 3.70 17.41
C PRO A 519 -12.32 3.59 15.90
N SER A 520 -13.28 2.79 15.43
CA SER A 520 -13.54 2.54 13.99
C SER A 520 -14.45 3.58 13.31
N LEU A 521 -14.36 4.84 13.72
CA LEU A 521 -15.21 5.93 13.24
C LEU A 521 -14.94 6.32 11.78
N HIS A 522 -13.71 6.13 11.30
CA HIS A 522 -13.29 6.47 9.95
C HIS A 522 -13.05 5.19 9.14
N GLY A 523 -13.86 5.00 8.11
CA GLY A 523 -13.80 3.85 7.20
C GLY A 523 -12.80 4.05 6.06
N ASP A 524 -12.58 2.99 5.30
CA ASP A 524 -11.64 2.96 4.17
C ASP A 524 -11.95 3.99 3.07
N ALA A 525 -10.93 4.68 2.58
CA ALA A 525 -10.99 5.60 1.44
C ALA A 525 -10.37 4.96 0.19
N ILE A 526 -10.79 3.74 -0.14
CA ILE A 526 -10.11 2.80 -1.06
C ILE A 526 -9.89 3.29 -2.50
N HIS A 527 -10.88 3.94 -3.13
CA HIS A 527 -10.70 4.55 -4.46
C HIS A 527 -10.95 6.04 -4.46
N SER A 528 -11.09 6.64 -3.29
CA SER A 528 -11.49 8.02 -3.16
C SER A 528 -10.29 8.88 -3.47
N ARG A 529 -10.48 9.83 -4.37
CA ARG A 529 -9.46 10.84 -4.69
C ARG A 529 -9.89 12.12 -4.02
N PRO A 530 -9.24 12.55 -2.93
CA PRO A 530 -9.64 13.76 -2.26
C PRO A 530 -9.61 14.95 -3.22
N LEU A 531 -10.65 15.79 -3.14
CA LEU A 531 -10.80 17.02 -3.91
C LEU A 531 -10.55 18.21 -2.99
N PRO A 532 -9.29 18.67 -2.86
CA PRO A 532 -8.98 19.89 -2.17
C PRO A 532 -9.35 21.14 -2.99
N ILE A 533 -10.13 22.04 -2.40
CA ILE A 533 -10.56 23.31 -3.00
C ILE A 533 -10.04 24.47 -2.15
N ASP A 534 -9.32 25.41 -2.76
CA ASP A 534 -8.87 26.65 -2.11
C ASP A 534 -9.94 27.75 -2.22
N TYR A 535 -10.50 28.16 -1.08
CA TYR A 535 -11.47 29.25 -0.99
C TYR A 535 -10.82 30.61 -0.76
N GLY A 536 -9.51 30.66 -0.56
CA GLY A 536 -8.77 31.87 -0.24
C GLY A 536 -9.06 32.41 1.16
N GLY A 537 -8.45 33.57 1.46
CA GLY A 537 -8.66 34.30 2.72
C GLY A 537 -8.41 33.45 3.97
N THR A 538 -9.26 33.65 4.99
CA THR A 538 -9.23 32.89 6.25
C THR A 538 -9.95 31.55 6.16
N THR A 539 -10.72 31.30 5.09
CA THR A 539 -11.42 30.04 4.85
C THR A 539 -10.43 28.93 4.48
N GLY A 540 -9.39 29.26 3.71
CA GLY A 540 -8.33 28.34 3.32
C GLY A 540 -8.82 27.18 2.44
N VAL A 541 -8.15 26.03 2.56
CA VAL A 541 -8.45 24.84 1.76
C VAL A 541 -9.45 23.94 2.50
N THR A 542 -10.47 23.45 1.80
CA THR A 542 -11.36 22.38 2.27
C THR A 542 -11.26 21.19 1.32
N THR A 543 -11.09 19.99 1.88
CA THR A 543 -10.91 18.75 1.12
C THR A 543 -12.15 17.88 1.21
N TYR A 544 -12.65 17.43 0.06
CA TYR A 544 -13.85 16.58 -0.05
C TYR A 544 -13.48 15.17 -0.50
N TYR A 545 -14.01 14.13 0.15
CA TYR A 545 -13.72 12.74 -0.23
C TYR A 545 -14.78 11.78 0.31
N GLY A 546 -14.98 10.66 -0.38
CA GLY A 546 -15.82 9.57 0.09
C GLY A 546 -15.06 8.62 1.02
N ALA A 547 -15.79 7.98 1.92
CA ALA A 547 -15.29 6.91 2.77
C ALA A 547 -16.34 5.80 2.87
N ASN A 548 -15.88 4.55 2.94
CA ASN A 548 -16.74 3.37 2.98
C ASN A 548 -17.33 3.07 4.37
N ASP A 549 -17.30 4.07 5.26
CA ASP A 549 -18.17 4.16 6.43
C ASP A 549 -19.54 4.80 6.10
N GLY A 550 -19.85 4.99 4.81
CA GLY A 550 -21.11 5.55 4.33
C GLY A 550 -21.11 7.05 4.10
N THR A 551 -20.00 7.75 4.37
CA THR A 551 -19.96 9.22 4.37
C THR A 551 -19.18 9.81 3.21
N LEU A 552 -19.70 10.89 2.63
CA LEU A 552 -18.92 11.91 1.93
C LEU A 552 -18.52 12.98 2.96
N ARG A 553 -17.22 13.27 3.10
CA ARG A 553 -16.68 14.15 4.13
C ARG A 553 -16.16 15.45 3.54
N ALA A 554 -16.26 16.53 4.31
CA ALA A 554 -15.61 17.81 4.06
C ALA A 554 -14.69 18.15 5.24
N VAL A 555 -13.40 18.35 4.98
CA VAL A 555 -12.38 18.54 6.03
C VAL A 555 -11.66 19.87 5.83
N ASP A 556 -11.53 20.65 6.89
CA ASP A 556 -10.69 21.85 6.94
C ASP A 556 -9.22 21.44 6.87
N ALA A 557 -8.52 21.82 5.80
CA ALA A 557 -7.13 21.41 5.61
C ALA A 557 -6.13 22.08 6.55
N GLY A 558 -6.49 23.20 7.18
CA GLY A 558 -5.63 23.86 8.17
C GLY A 558 -5.62 23.13 9.50
N LYS A 559 -6.73 22.45 9.83
CA LYS A 559 -6.97 21.90 11.17
C LYS A 559 -7.16 20.38 11.19
N GLY A 560 -7.61 19.77 10.10
CA GLY A 560 -8.05 18.37 10.06
C GLY A 560 -9.46 18.15 10.60
N THR A 561 -10.17 19.22 10.99
CA THR A 561 -11.55 19.14 11.50
C THR A 561 -12.51 18.80 10.38
N GLU A 562 -13.39 17.82 10.63
CA GLU A 562 -14.52 17.55 9.76
C GLU A 562 -15.53 18.70 9.89
N ARG A 563 -15.76 19.44 8.81
CA ARG A 563 -16.77 20.49 8.74
C ARG A 563 -18.16 19.88 8.76
N TRP A 564 -18.35 18.84 7.94
CA TRP A 564 -19.58 18.09 7.84
C TRP A 564 -19.34 16.76 7.11
N ALA A 565 -20.29 15.85 7.24
CA ALA A 565 -20.39 14.62 6.46
C ALA A 565 -21.80 14.51 5.84
N PHE A 566 -21.92 13.73 4.76
CA PHE A 566 -23.19 13.45 4.08
C PHE A 566 -23.37 11.95 3.85
N ILE A 567 -24.53 11.42 4.23
CA ILE A 567 -24.95 10.03 3.97
C ILE A 567 -26.14 10.07 3.01
N ALA A 568 -25.98 9.46 1.83
CA ALA A 568 -27.03 9.38 0.84
C ALA A 568 -28.11 8.34 1.21
N PRO A 569 -29.40 8.60 0.95
CA PRO A 569 -30.48 7.64 1.23
C PRO A 569 -30.32 6.27 0.56
N GLU A 570 -29.67 6.21 -0.60
CA GLU A 570 -29.39 4.97 -1.34
C GLU A 570 -28.53 3.99 -0.54
N PHE A 571 -27.81 4.47 0.47
CA PHE A 571 -26.89 3.69 1.29
C PHE A 571 -27.54 3.12 2.55
N PHE A 572 -28.71 3.62 2.96
CA PHE A 572 -29.39 3.20 4.20
C PHE A 572 -29.55 1.68 4.36
N PRO A 573 -29.88 0.91 3.31
CA PRO A 573 -30.06 -0.54 3.44
C PRO A 573 -28.80 -1.31 3.86
N THR A 574 -27.60 -0.78 3.62
CA THR A 574 -26.33 -1.48 3.89
C THR A 574 -25.66 -1.01 5.19
N LEU A 575 -26.07 0.13 5.76
CA LEU A 575 -25.44 0.70 6.97
C LEU A 575 -25.50 -0.24 8.18
N SER A 576 -26.56 -1.06 8.29
CA SER A 576 -26.71 -2.04 9.37
C SER A 576 -25.58 -3.07 9.37
N ARG A 577 -25.02 -3.41 8.20
CA ARG A 577 -23.89 -4.32 8.08
C ARG A 577 -22.60 -3.72 8.63
N LEU A 578 -22.38 -2.41 8.45
CA LEU A 578 -21.23 -1.73 9.04
C LEU A 578 -21.29 -1.76 10.58
N MET A 579 -22.49 -1.60 11.16
CA MET A 579 -22.68 -1.66 12.62
C MET A 579 -22.56 -3.09 13.16
N ALA A 580 -23.18 -4.06 12.50
CA ALA A 580 -23.12 -5.47 12.90
C ALA A 580 -21.76 -6.11 12.63
N ASN A 581 -20.97 -5.50 11.74
CA ASN A 581 -19.72 -6.01 11.20
C ASN A 581 -19.82 -7.45 10.65
N SER A 582 -20.99 -7.79 10.09
CA SER A 582 -21.36 -9.14 9.64
C SER A 582 -22.54 -9.05 8.67
N PRO A 583 -22.66 -9.92 7.64
CA PRO A 583 -21.77 -11.05 7.30
C PRO A 583 -20.40 -10.62 6.76
N LEU A 584 -19.45 -11.57 6.76
CA LEU A 584 -18.10 -11.39 6.22
C LEU A 584 -18.12 -10.96 4.74
N ILE A 585 -17.04 -10.33 4.29
CA ILE A 585 -16.79 -10.04 2.89
C ILE A 585 -16.50 -11.35 2.15
N ASN A 586 -17.19 -11.58 1.04
CA ASN A 586 -16.97 -12.75 0.20
C ASN A 586 -15.74 -12.56 -0.70
N TYR A 587 -14.62 -13.23 -0.37
CA TYR A 587 -13.44 -13.31 -1.24
C TYR A 587 -13.42 -14.60 -2.07
N PRO A 588 -12.79 -14.62 -3.26
CA PRO A 588 -12.73 -15.79 -4.13
C PRO A 588 -12.19 -17.07 -3.47
N SER A 589 -11.30 -16.92 -2.48
CA SER A 589 -10.65 -18.03 -1.77
C SER A 589 -11.38 -18.44 -0.47
N MET A 590 -12.55 -17.88 -0.16
CA MET A 590 -13.26 -18.24 1.06
C MET A 590 -13.77 -19.69 1.06
N PRO A 591 -13.60 -20.43 2.17
CA PRO A 591 -14.18 -21.76 2.32
C PRO A 591 -15.71 -21.77 2.16
N ALA A 592 -16.25 -22.81 1.53
CA ALA A 592 -17.69 -23.02 1.48
C ALA A 592 -18.27 -23.35 2.88
N GLY A 593 -19.51 -22.95 3.14
CA GLY A 593 -20.26 -23.33 4.35
C GLY A 593 -20.19 -22.34 5.53
N ILE A 594 -19.56 -21.16 5.36
CA ILE A 594 -19.56 -20.08 6.37
C ILE A 594 -20.99 -19.58 6.60
N THR A 595 -21.38 -19.42 7.88
CA THR A 595 -22.70 -18.93 8.29
C THR A 595 -22.56 -17.76 9.28
N PRO A 596 -23.20 -16.60 9.03
CA PRO A 596 -24.02 -16.28 7.87
C PRO A 596 -23.19 -16.23 6.57
N ALA A 597 -23.83 -16.50 5.43
CA ALA A 597 -23.14 -16.57 4.14
C ALA A 597 -22.41 -15.24 3.85
N PRO A 598 -21.10 -15.27 3.53
CA PRO A 598 -20.37 -14.08 3.14
C PRO A 598 -21.02 -13.37 1.95
N THR A 599 -20.98 -12.04 1.94
CA THR A 599 -21.51 -11.21 0.85
C THR A 599 -20.44 -10.24 0.36
N ARG A 600 -20.55 -9.77 -0.90
CA ARG A 600 -19.58 -8.80 -1.48
C ARG A 600 -19.44 -7.55 -0.61
N LYS A 601 -18.29 -6.87 -0.68
CA LYS A 601 -18.09 -5.62 0.07
C LYS A 601 -19.10 -4.56 -0.39
N ASP A 602 -19.64 -3.82 0.58
CA ASP A 602 -20.46 -2.64 0.29
C ASP A 602 -19.55 -1.44 0.02
N TYR A 603 -19.92 -0.65 -0.98
CA TYR A 603 -19.24 0.57 -1.39
C TYR A 603 -20.19 1.76 -1.26
N TYR A 604 -19.63 2.95 -1.10
CA TYR A 604 -20.40 4.18 -0.88
C TYR A 604 -19.97 5.28 -1.85
N PHE A 605 -19.92 6.55 -1.44
CA PHE A 605 -19.28 7.57 -2.27
C PHE A 605 -17.81 7.24 -2.43
N ASP A 606 -17.33 7.23 -3.67
CA ASP A 606 -15.97 6.82 -3.99
C ASP A 606 -15.51 7.40 -5.33
N GLY A 607 -14.22 7.35 -5.62
CA GLY A 607 -13.65 7.88 -6.87
C GLY A 607 -13.31 9.37 -6.84
N SER A 608 -13.19 9.94 -8.03
CA SER A 608 -12.94 11.37 -8.23
C SER A 608 -14.26 12.15 -8.17
N ILE A 609 -14.24 13.32 -7.53
CA ILE A 609 -15.40 14.22 -7.43
C ILE A 609 -15.28 15.28 -8.52
N GLY A 610 -16.34 15.49 -9.31
CA GLY A 610 -16.38 16.58 -10.28
C GLY A 610 -16.47 17.95 -9.59
N LEU A 611 -15.87 18.99 -10.18
CA LEU A 611 -15.85 20.35 -9.65
C LEU A 611 -16.26 21.37 -10.72
N TYR A 612 -17.24 22.21 -10.40
CA TYR A 612 -17.42 23.49 -11.06
C TYR A 612 -17.08 24.62 -10.10
N GLN A 613 -16.14 25.47 -10.48
CA GLN A 613 -15.74 26.65 -9.72
C GLN A 613 -15.52 27.80 -10.69
N ASN A 614 -16.22 28.92 -10.46
CA ASN A 614 -15.98 30.14 -11.22
C ASN A 614 -14.81 30.94 -10.63
N ALA A 615 -14.28 31.88 -11.42
CA ALA A 615 -13.02 32.56 -11.11
C ALA A 615 -13.03 33.38 -9.81
N ASP A 616 -14.19 33.85 -9.38
CA ASP A 616 -14.39 34.65 -8.17
C ASP A 616 -14.90 33.84 -6.97
N ASN A 617 -15.02 32.52 -7.10
CA ASN A 617 -15.58 31.61 -6.11
C ASN A 617 -17.02 31.95 -5.67
N SER A 618 -17.78 32.73 -6.45
CA SER A 618 -19.20 32.99 -6.13
C SER A 618 -20.10 31.78 -6.38
N ASN A 619 -19.60 30.77 -7.11
CA ASN A 619 -20.22 29.46 -7.26
C ASN A 619 -19.15 28.37 -7.19
N VAL A 620 -19.24 27.51 -6.18
CA VAL A 620 -18.41 26.32 -6.03
C VAL A 620 -19.32 25.11 -5.84
N TRP A 621 -19.39 24.24 -6.83
CA TRP A 621 -20.28 23.07 -6.85
C TRP A 621 -19.47 21.80 -7.03
N ILE A 622 -19.81 20.77 -6.26
CA ILE A 622 -19.19 19.45 -6.36
C ILE A 622 -20.19 18.40 -6.82
N TYR A 623 -19.69 17.42 -7.57
CA TYR A 623 -20.47 16.35 -8.20
C TYR A 623 -19.99 14.97 -7.76
N PRO A 624 -20.28 14.55 -6.52
CA PRO A 624 -19.88 13.24 -6.03
C PRO A 624 -20.65 12.10 -6.73
N THR A 625 -19.92 11.03 -7.03
CA THR A 625 -20.41 9.80 -7.65
C THR A 625 -20.14 8.59 -6.74
N MET A 626 -20.79 7.47 -7.03
CA MET A 626 -20.81 6.32 -6.11
C MET A 626 -19.96 5.14 -6.58
N ARG A 627 -19.40 5.16 -7.80
CA ARG A 627 -18.70 3.99 -8.38
C ARG A 627 -19.51 2.69 -8.16
N ARG A 628 -18.91 1.66 -7.56
CA ARG A 628 -19.55 0.39 -7.19
C ARG A 628 -20.71 0.53 -6.21
N GLY A 629 -20.72 1.60 -5.41
CA GLY A 629 -21.73 1.85 -4.39
C GLY A 629 -23.10 2.24 -4.95
N GLY A 630 -23.18 2.71 -6.19
CA GLY A 630 -24.47 3.15 -6.72
C GLY A 630 -24.47 3.77 -8.11
N ARG A 631 -25.69 4.09 -8.57
CA ARG A 631 -25.99 4.57 -9.92
C ARG A 631 -26.50 6.03 -9.92
N MET A 632 -26.17 6.79 -8.88
CA MET A 632 -26.60 8.17 -8.69
C MET A 632 -25.43 9.15 -8.77
N ILE A 633 -25.70 10.32 -9.34
CA ILE A 633 -24.83 11.49 -9.32
C ILE A 633 -25.52 12.54 -8.46
N TYR A 634 -24.80 13.10 -7.50
CA TYR A 634 -25.28 14.19 -6.65
C TYR A 634 -24.62 15.51 -7.05
N ALA A 635 -25.28 16.62 -6.77
CA ALA A 635 -24.70 17.96 -6.85
C ALA A 635 -24.95 18.71 -5.55
N LEU A 636 -23.87 19.19 -4.95
CA LEU A 636 -23.88 19.99 -3.73
C LEU A 636 -23.28 21.36 -4.02
N ASP A 637 -23.94 22.40 -3.52
CA ASP A 637 -23.36 23.73 -3.48
C ASP A 637 -22.51 23.86 -2.23
N VAL A 638 -21.20 24.02 -2.44
CA VAL A 638 -20.19 24.16 -1.39
C VAL A 638 -19.52 25.52 -1.45
N THR A 639 -20.17 26.53 -2.04
CA THR A 639 -19.68 27.92 -2.06
C THR A 639 -19.35 28.41 -0.64
N ASN A 640 -20.17 28.03 0.34
CA ASN A 640 -19.80 28.08 1.75
C ASN A 640 -19.38 26.68 2.24
N PRO A 641 -18.07 26.41 2.43
CA PRO A 641 -17.60 25.06 2.76
C PRO A 641 -18.05 24.57 4.14
N GLY A 642 -18.47 25.47 5.04
CA GLY A 642 -18.99 25.10 6.37
C GLY A 642 -20.50 24.85 6.42
N SER A 643 -21.25 25.16 5.35
CA SER A 643 -22.71 25.03 5.33
C SER A 643 -23.17 24.69 3.91
N PRO A 644 -23.02 23.43 3.48
CA PRO A 644 -23.35 23.01 2.13
C PRO A 644 -24.86 23.04 1.90
N THR A 645 -25.28 23.18 0.65
CA THR A 645 -26.69 23.03 0.27
C THR A 645 -26.86 21.99 -0.84
N TYR A 646 -28.01 21.32 -0.85
CA TYR A 646 -28.37 20.37 -1.89
C TYR A 646 -28.80 21.13 -3.15
N LYS A 647 -28.30 20.72 -4.33
CA LYS A 647 -28.76 21.25 -5.62
C LYS A 647 -29.72 20.27 -6.29
N TRP A 648 -29.19 19.11 -6.68
CA TRP A 648 -29.94 18.08 -7.38
C TRP A 648 -29.23 16.73 -7.25
N HIS A 649 -29.92 15.67 -7.65
CA HIS A 649 -29.35 14.34 -7.87
C HIS A 649 -30.09 13.70 -9.04
N VAL A 650 -29.39 12.89 -9.83
CA VAL A 650 -29.96 12.17 -10.97
C VAL A 650 -29.37 10.77 -11.07
N GLY A 651 -30.13 9.82 -11.60
CA GLY A 651 -29.66 8.47 -11.86
C GLY A 651 -30.68 7.40 -11.51
N CYS A 652 -30.22 6.26 -11.00
CA CYS A 652 -31.05 5.18 -10.49
C CYS A 652 -30.75 4.88 -9.02
N PRO A 653 -31.74 4.92 -8.11
CA PRO A 653 -31.51 4.72 -6.67
C PRO A 653 -31.23 3.25 -6.30
N ASN A 654 -31.55 2.30 -7.19
CA ASN A 654 -31.38 0.87 -6.95
C ASN A 654 -30.29 0.28 -7.84
N LEU A 655 -29.37 -0.49 -7.25
CA LEU A 655 -28.31 -1.20 -7.98
C LEU A 655 -28.86 -2.34 -8.87
N SER A 656 -29.94 -3.01 -8.44
CA SER A 656 -30.43 -4.24 -9.08
C SER A 656 -31.62 -4.06 -10.03
N ASN A 657 -32.24 -2.88 -10.07
CA ASN A 657 -33.40 -2.60 -10.91
C ASN A 657 -33.55 -1.10 -11.21
N ASP A 658 -34.47 -0.75 -12.10
CA ASP A 658 -34.67 0.64 -12.56
C ASP A 658 -35.85 1.35 -11.87
N THR A 659 -36.34 0.83 -10.76
CA THR A 659 -37.44 1.47 -10.01
C THR A 659 -36.96 2.79 -9.43
N GLY A 660 -37.72 3.85 -9.69
CA GLY A 660 -37.44 5.19 -9.16
C GLY A 660 -36.30 5.94 -9.86
N CYS A 661 -35.81 5.46 -11.01
CA CYS A 661 -34.82 6.21 -11.77
C CYS A 661 -35.37 7.56 -12.23
N THR A 662 -34.50 8.58 -12.26
CA THR A 662 -34.78 9.86 -12.90
C THR A 662 -35.13 9.64 -14.38
N ALA A 663 -36.10 10.40 -14.90
CA ALA A 663 -36.48 10.32 -16.31
C ALA A 663 -35.26 10.52 -17.23
N GLY A 664 -35.04 9.59 -18.17
CA GLY A 664 -33.88 9.59 -19.07
C GLY A 664 -32.65 8.83 -18.56
N PHE A 665 -32.66 8.30 -17.32
CA PHE A 665 -31.50 7.66 -16.69
C PHE A 665 -31.65 6.16 -16.43
N SER A 666 -32.70 5.49 -16.92
CA SER A 666 -32.86 4.03 -16.73
C SER A 666 -31.68 3.19 -17.25
N ALA A 667 -30.92 3.72 -18.21
CA ALA A 667 -29.73 3.08 -18.76
C ALA A 667 -28.43 3.38 -18.00
N ILE A 668 -28.42 4.28 -17.00
CA ILE A 668 -27.19 4.63 -16.27
C ILE A 668 -26.68 3.41 -15.48
N GLY A 669 -25.37 3.18 -15.53
CA GLY A 669 -24.68 2.15 -14.77
C GLY A 669 -24.22 2.64 -13.41
N GLN A 670 -23.34 1.89 -12.79
CA GLN A 670 -22.56 2.34 -11.65
C GLN A 670 -21.75 3.58 -12.04
N THR A 671 -21.78 4.64 -11.23
CA THR A 671 -21.27 5.96 -11.62
C THR A 671 -19.75 6.06 -11.43
N TRP A 672 -18.99 5.52 -12.39
CA TRP A 672 -17.53 5.43 -12.32
C TRP A 672 -16.80 6.63 -12.90
N SER A 673 -17.36 7.23 -13.96
CA SER A 673 -16.83 8.41 -14.63
C SER A 673 -17.02 9.63 -13.73
N MET A 674 -15.95 10.40 -13.55
CA MET A 674 -16.01 11.73 -12.96
C MET A 674 -16.88 12.65 -13.82
N PRO A 675 -17.82 13.42 -13.24
CA PRO A 675 -18.55 14.44 -13.97
C PRO A 675 -17.64 15.63 -14.31
N ASN A 676 -17.22 15.73 -15.57
CA ASN A 676 -16.33 16.79 -16.04
C ASN A 676 -17.11 18.06 -16.34
N ALA A 677 -16.87 19.12 -15.56
CA ALA A 677 -17.53 20.39 -15.73
C ALA A 677 -16.87 21.23 -16.83
N ALA A 678 -17.68 21.83 -17.70
CA ALA A 678 -17.26 22.89 -18.61
C ALA A 678 -18.03 24.17 -18.27
N ALA A 679 -17.29 25.24 -17.96
CA ALA A 679 -17.89 26.56 -17.71
C ALA A 679 -18.58 27.12 -18.96
N SER A 680 -18.08 26.78 -20.15
CA SER A 680 -18.69 27.15 -21.42
C SER A 680 -18.51 26.02 -22.44
N ILE A 681 -19.59 25.71 -23.15
CA ILE A 681 -19.63 24.72 -24.22
C ILE A 681 -20.37 25.32 -25.42
N LYS A 682 -19.94 24.96 -26.62
CA LYS A 682 -20.52 25.52 -27.84
C LYS A 682 -22.01 25.16 -27.96
N GLY A 683 -22.83 26.19 -28.17
CA GLY A 683 -24.28 26.05 -28.34
C GLY A 683 -25.10 25.90 -27.06
N TYR A 684 -24.51 26.14 -25.88
CA TYR A 684 -25.24 26.16 -24.61
C TYR A 684 -24.68 27.25 -23.67
N SER A 685 -25.55 27.99 -23.00
CA SER A 685 -25.18 29.22 -22.27
C SER A 685 -24.80 29.01 -20.81
N SER A 686 -25.25 27.91 -20.20
CA SER A 686 -24.97 27.58 -18.80
C SER A 686 -23.80 26.61 -18.70
N PRO A 687 -23.11 26.52 -17.54
CA PRO A 687 -22.13 25.47 -17.32
C PRO A 687 -22.78 24.09 -17.44
N VAL A 688 -22.04 23.11 -17.95
CA VAL A 688 -22.50 21.73 -18.11
C VAL A 688 -21.56 20.78 -17.40
N ILE A 689 -22.05 19.59 -17.06
CA ILE A 689 -21.21 18.43 -16.77
C ILE A 689 -21.39 17.39 -17.88
N VAL A 690 -20.28 16.78 -18.27
CA VAL A 690 -20.24 15.66 -19.22
C VAL A 690 -19.70 14.44 -18.49
N VAL A 691 -20.44 13.33 -18.56
CA VAL A 691 -20.13 12.13 -17.77
C VAL A 691 -20.40 10.86 -18.59
N GLY A 692 -19.53 9.87 -18.44
CA GLY A 692 -19.75 8.54 -18.97
C GLY A 692 -20.95 7.87 -18.31
N GLY A 693 -21.62 6.98 -19.03
CA GLY A 693 -22.83 6.31 -18.56
C GLY A 693 -22.59 5.37 -17.40
N GLY A 694 -21.33 5.00 -17.14
CA GLY A 694 -20.94 4.19 -16.00
C GLY A 694 -20.59 2.74 -16.36
N TYR A 695 -20.49 1.91 -15.33
CA TYR A 695 -20.08 0.52 -15.39
C TYR A 695 -21.27 -0.44 -15.17
N ASP A 696 -21.24 -1.62 -15.77
CA ASP A 696 -22.22 -2.68 -15.55
C ASP A 696 -21.55 -3.91 -14.93
N GLY A 697 -22.19 -4.52 -13.93
CA GLY A 697 -21.67 -5.72 -13.26
C GLY A 697 -21.55 -6.96 -14.15
N CYS A 698 -22.06 -6.95 -15.38
CA CYS A 698 -21.76 -7.98 -16.38
C CYS A 698 -20.28 -7.97 -16.80
N GLU A 699 -19.61 -6.81 -16.73
CA GLU A 699 -18.22 -6.63 -17.13
C GLU A 699 -17.24 -7.23 -16.09
N ASP A 700 -17.74 -7.60 -14.90
CA ASP A 700 -17.00 -8.35 -13.85
C ASP A 700 -16.70 -9.80 -14.27
N ALA A 701 -17.29 -10.30 -15.36
CA ALA A 701 -17.06 -11.65 -15.82
C ALA A 701 -15.60 -11.80 -16.29
N ASN A 702 -14.92 -12.83 -15.77
CA ASN A 702 -13.56 -13.14 -16.11
C ASN A 702 -13.45 -13.79 -17.52
N THR A 703 -13.66 -12.99 -18.55
CA THR A 703 -13.61 -13.39 -19.96
C THR A 703 -13.25 -12.17 -20.80
N ALA A 704 -12.52 -12.38 -21.90
CA ALA A 704 -12.18 -11.30 -22.83
C ALA A 704 -13.43 -10.64 -23.44
N THR A 705 -14.53 -11.38 -23.60
CA THR A 705 -15.79 -10.86 -24.16
C THR A 705 -16.97 -11.10 -23.22
N PRO A 706 -17.16 -10.25 -22.18
CA PRO A 706 -18.29 -10.38 -21.27
C PRO A 706 -19.62 -10.24 -22.02
N ALA A 707 -20.52 -11.20 -21.83
CA ALA A 707 -21.86 -11.18 -22.41
C ALA A 707 -22.80 -10.35 -21.54
N CYS A 708 -23.18 -9.17 -22.05
CA CYS A 708 -24.12 -8.28 -21.39
C CYS A 708 -25.43 -8.27 -22.18
N THR A 709 -26.49 -8.87 -21.64
CA THR A 709 -27.79 -8.97 -22.32
C THR A 709 -28.60 -7.67 -22.22
N THR A 710 -28.49 -6.94 -21.11
CA THR A 710 -29.11 -5.62 -20.89
C THR A 710 -28.12 -4.66 -20.23
N PRO A 711 -26.99 -4.32 -20.88
CA PRO A 711 -25.91 -3.55 -20.28
C PRO A 711 -26.38 -2.15 -19.87
N LYS A 712 -26.00 -1.76 -18.66
CA LYS A 712 -26.07 -0.39 -18.17
C LYS A 712 -24.79 0.36 -18.49
N GLY A 713 -24.90 1.68 -18.51
CA GLY A 713 -23.80 2.62 -18.69
C GLY A 713 -23.26 2.77 -20.10
N ALA A 714 -23.92 2.18 -21.10
CA ALA A 714 -23.57 2.33 -22.52
C ALA A 714 -24.03 3.67 -23.11
N GLY A 715 -23.46 4.76 -22.60
CA GLY A 715 -23.68 6.08 -23.18
C GLY A 715 -22.82 7.17 -22.57
N VAL A 716 -23.04 8.40 -23.03
CA VAL A 716 -22.50 9.64 -22.46
C VAL A 716 -23.66 10.57 -22.17
N TYR A 717 -23.68 11.18 -20.99
CA TYR A 717 -24.71 12.11 -20.53
C TYR A 717 -24.13 13.52 -20.43
N ILE A 718 -24.89 14.51 -20.93
CA ILE A 718 -24.56 15.93 -20.82
C ILE A 718 -25.70 16.61 -20.08
N LEU A 719 -25.38 17.20 -18.93
CA LEU A 719 -26.35 17.75 -17.98
C LEU A 719 -26.06 19.23 -17.72
N ASP A 720 -27.10 20.02 -17.48
CA ASP A 720 -26.93 21.36 -16.95
C ASP A 720 -26.34 21.27 -15.54
N ALA A 721 -25.21 21.92 -15.32
CA ALA A 721 -24.42 21.76 -14.10
C ALA A 721 -25.12 22.34 -12.85
N ASN A 722 -26.03 23.30 -13.04
CA ASN A 722 -26.74 23.96 -11.94
C ASN A 722 -28.04 23.24 -11.56
N THR A 723 -28.74 22.67 -12.53
CA THR A 723 -30.10 22.11 -12.36
C THR A 723 -30.18 20.59 -12.48
N GLY A 724 -29.16 19.95 -13.06
CA GLY A 724 -29.14 18.50 -13.32
C GLY A 724 -30.03 18.08 -14.49
N ALA A 725 -30.61 19.04 -15.23
CA ALA A 725 -31.46 18.74 -16.38
C ALA A 725 -30.66 18.03 -17.48
N LEU A 726 -31.22 16.93 -18.01
CA LEU A 726 -30.63 16.21 -19.13
C LEU A 726 -30.73 17.05 -20.41
N ILE A 727 -29.60 17.52 -20.91
CA ILE A 727 -29.52 18.30 -22.16
C ILE A 727 -29.48 17.34 -23.36
N LYS A 728 -28.60 16.34 -23.28
CA LYS A 728 -28.38 15.36 -24.35
C LYS A 728 -27.76 14.09 -23.79
N SER A 729 -28.11 12.95 -24.37
CA SER A 729 -27.36 11.71 -24.20
C SER A 729 -26.99 11.12 -25.56
N PHE A 730 -25.89 10.38 -25.60
CA PHE A 730 -25.43 9.64 -26.75
C PHE A 730 -25.19 8.18 -26.37
N ASN A 731 -25.68 7.24 -27.18
CA ASN A 731 -25.48 5.82 -26.93
C ASN A 731 -24.10 5.38 -27.43
N THR A 732 -23.41 4.58 -26.64
CA THR A 732 -22.19 3.86 -27.05
C THR A 732 -22.49 2.39 -27.23
N MET A 733 -21.53 1.62 -27.75
CA MET A 733 -21.74 0.18 -27.94
C MET A 733 -21.55 -0.59 -26.63
N ARG A 734 -20.66 -0.12 -25.76
CA ARG A 734 -20.37 -0.70 -24.43
C ARG A 734 -20.38 0.38 -23.37
N SER A 735 -20.33 -0.04 -22.11
CA SER A 735 -20.32 0.83 -20.94
C SER A 735 -19.15 1.82 -20.96
N VAL A 736 -19.40 3.07 -20.57
CA VAL A 736 -18.41 4.16 -20.52
C VAL A 736 -18.08 4.44 -19.05
N ALA A 737 -17.12 3.70 -18.51
CA ALA A 737 -16.64 3.86 -17.14
C ALA A 737 -15.57 4.96 -17.01
N ALA A 738 -14.85 5.25 -18.10
CA ALA A 738 -13.82 6.29 -18.16
C ALA A 738 -14.39 7.71 -18.15
N ASP A 739 -13.62 8.66 -17.63
CA ASP A 739 -13.99 10.08 -17.70
C ASP A 739 -13.98 10.59 -19.15
N VAL A 740 -14.86 11.56 -19.45
CA VAL A 740 -14.99 12.14 -20.80
C VAL A 740 -14.05 13.33 -20.95
N ALA A 741 -13.06 13.24 -21.83
CA ALA A 741 -12.13 14.33 -22.06
C ALA A 741 -12.79 15.49 -22.82
N LEU A 742 -12.66 16.72 -22.33
CA LEU A 742 -13.21 17.92 -22.95
C LEU A 742 -12.09 18.75 -23.57
N VAL A 743 -12.33 19.32 -24.74
CA VAL A 743 -11.34 20.14 -25.43
C VAL A 743 -11.97 21.34 -26.14
N ALA A 744 -11.25 22.45 -26.10
CA ALA A 744 -11.59 23.70 -26.78
C ALA A 744 -10.57 23.92 -27.89
N ILE A 745 -10.98 23.81 -29.16
CA ILE A 745 -10.08 23.92 -30.32
C ILE A 745 -10.25 25.26 -31.02
N ALA A 746 -11.49 25.63 -31.36
CA ALA A 746 -11.79 26.82 -32.15
C ALA A 746 -11.71 28.11 -31.33
N THR A 747 -12.18 28.07 -30.08
CA THR A 747 -12.19 29.23 -29.18
C THR A 747 -11.68 28.81 -27.82
N ALA A 748 -10.56 29.39 -27.37
CA ALA A 748 -10.01 29.11 -26.05
C ALA A 748 -11.07 29.33 -24.95
N GLY A 749 -11.22 28.36 -24.06
CA GLY A 749 -12.20 28.41 -22.96
C GLY A 749 -13.63 28.02 -23.31
N VAL A 750 -13.95 27.77 -24.60
CA VAL A 750 -15.26 27.25 -25.02
C VAL A 750 -15.08 25.85 -25.57
N VAL A 751 -15.56 24.85 -24.83
CA VAL A 751 -15.47 23.45 -25.25
C VAL A 751 -16.28 23.23 -26.52
N ASP A 752 -15.66 22.69 -27.56
CA ASP A 752 -16.30 22.42 -28.85
C ASP A 752 -16.19 20.96 -29.30
N HIS A 753 -15.32 20.18 -28.64
CA HIS A 753 -15.26 18.73 -28.80
C HIS A 753 -15.11 18.02 -27.46
N ALA A 754 -15.55 16.77 -27.42
CA ALA A 754 -15.25 15.84 -26.33
C ALA A 754 -14.89 14.45 -26.85
N TYR A 755 -14.15 13.68 -26.06
CA TYR A 755 -13.75 12.32 -26.39
C TYR A 755 -14.13 11.36 -25.27
N ALA A 756 -14.80 10.27 -25.65
CA ALA A 756 -15.21 9.21 -24.75
C ALA A 756 -14.70 7.87 -25.25
N VAL A 757 -14.43 6.95 -24.33
CA VAL A 757 -13.98 5.59 -24.62
C VAL A 757 -14.79 4.60 -23.83
N ASP A 758 -15.11 3.46 -24.44
CA ASP A 758 -15.92 2.43 -23.80
C ASP A 758 -15.10 1.17 -23.46
N LEU A 759 -15.67 0.32 -22.62
CA LEU A 759 -15.09 -0.97 -22.23
C LEU A 759 -14.99 -1.98 -23.39
N GLY A 760 -15.57 -1.66 -24.55
CA GLY A 760 -15.43 -2.44 -25.78
C GLY A 760 -14.22 -2.10 -26.62
N GLY A 761 -13.45 -1.08 -26.24
CA GLY A 761 -12.31 -0.61 -27.03
C GLY A 761 -12.70 0.37 -28.14
N ASN A 762 -13.85 1.03 -28.04
CA ASN A 762 -14.30 2.05 -28.99
C ASN A 762 -13.95 3.45 -28.52
N ILE A 763 -13.64 4.31 -29.48
CA ILE A 763 -13.27 5.70 -29.26
C ILE A 763 -14.27 6.57 -30.00
N TYR A 764 -14.92 7.47 -29.26
CA TYR A 764 -15.95 8.37 -29.74
C TYR A 764 -15.50 9.81 -29.62
N ARG A 765 -15.90 10.63 -30.60
CA ARG A 765 -15.77 12.08 -30.58
C ARG A 765 -17.17 12.69 -30.60
N ILE A 766 -17.42 13.63 -29.69
CA ILE A 766 -18.63 14.44 -29.65
C ILE A 766 -18.28 15.82 -30.22
N ASP A 767 -19.07 16.28 -31.19
CA ASP A 767 -18.93 17.57 -31.83
C ASP A 767 -20.06 18.48 -31.34
N PHE A 768 -19.72 19.56 -30.62
CA PHE A 768 -20.70 20.51 -30.10
C PHE A 768 -21.04 21.56 -31.16
N GLY A 769 -22.23 21.44 -31.73
CA GLY A 769 -22.83 22.40 -32.67
C GLY A 769 -23.43 23.65 -32.02
N ALA A 770 -24.08 24.49 -32.82
CA ALA A 770 -24.62 25.79 -32.39
C ALA A 770 -25.82 25.69 -31.41
N THR A 771 -26.47 24.53 -31.33
CA THR A 771 -27.54 24.22 -30.37
C THR A 771 -27.43 22.77 -29.90
N PRO A 772 -28.01 22.37 -28.76
CA PRO A 772 -27.97 20.98 -28.29
C PRO A 772 -28.56 19.96 -29.28
N ALA A 773 -29.50 20.39 -30.12
CA ALA A 773 -30.07 19.56 -31.17
C ALA A 773 -29.05 19.21 -32.27
N SER A 774 -28.09 20.09 -32.53
CA SER A 774 -27.03 19.91 -33.53
C SER A 774 -25.78 19.20 -33.00
N TRP A 775 -25.76 18.81 -31.72
CA TRP A 775 -24.66 18.03 -31.15
C TRP A 775 -24.70 16.60 -31.67
N VAL A 776 -23.56 16.10 -32.13
CA VAL A 776 -23.43 14.75 -32.72
C VAL A 776 -22.28 13.99 -32.09
N MET A 777 -22.39 12.66 -32.03
CA MET A 777 -21.32 11.77 -31.60
C MET A 777 -20.97 10.79 -32.71
N ASN A 778 -19.68 10.69 -33.03
CA ASN A 778 -19.15 9.82 -34.06
C ASN A 778 -18.14 8.85 -33.45
N ARG A 779 -18.19 7.56 -33.83
CA ARG A 779 -17.11 6.62 -33.51
C ARG A 779 -15.93 6.90 -34.44
N VAL A 780 -14.80 7.32 -33.90
CA VAL A 780 -13.64 7.77 -34.67
C VAL A 780 -12.54 6.71 -34.76
N ALA A 781 -12.50 5.77 -33.82
CA ALA A 781 -11.59 4.63 -33.85
C ALA A 781 -12.11 3.47 -32.98
N TYR A 782 -11.53 2.29 -33.15
CA TYR A 782 -11.80 1.11 -32.33
C TYR A 782 -10.60 0.15 -32.34
N THR A 783 -10.46 -0.67 -31.31
CA THR A 783 -9.44 -1.72 -31.26
C THR A 783 -9.93 -3.00 -31.95
N ASN A 784 -9.07 -3.63 -32.76
CA ASN A 784 -9.38 -4.92 -33.41
C ASN A 784 -8.97 -6.10 -32.47
N GLY A 785 -9.83 -7.10 -32.26
CA GLY A 785 -9.62 -8.22 -31.32
C GLY A 785 -10.67 -8.30 -30.20
N SER A 786 -10.49 -9.18 -29.22
CA SER A 786 -11.44 -9.54 -28.14
C SER A 786 -11.77 -8.42 -27.12
N GLY A 787 -11.88 -7.16 -27.53
CA GLY A 787 -12.27 -6.02 -26.69
C GLY A 787 -11.19 -5.58 -25.70
N ARG A 788 -10.53 -4.44 -25.97
CA ARG A 788 -9.62 -3.82 -24.99
C ARG A 788 -10.39 -2.83 -24.14
N LYS A 789 -10.52 -3.09 -22.84
CA LYS A 789 -11.22 -2.19 -21.91
C LYS A 789 -10.44 -0.89 -21.72
N PHE A 790 -11.17 0.24 -21.74
CA PHE A 790 -10.65 1.55 -21.39
C PHE A 790 -11.33 2.05 -20.11
N PHE A 791 -10.56 2.16 -19.02
CA PHE A 791 -11.03 2.68 -17.72
C PHE A 791 -10.59 4.11 -17.43
N PHE A 792 -9.67 4.66 -18.23
CA PHE A 792 -9.08 5.98 -18.00
C PHE A 792 -9.45 6.95 -19.11
N ALA A 793 -9.54 8.23 -18.73
CA ALA A 793 -9.84 9.31 -19.66
C ALA A 793 -8.81 9.39 -20.80
N PRO A 794 -9.22 9.71 -22.03
CA PRO A 794 -8.28 10.05 -23.10
C PRO A 794 -7.46 11.29 -22.73
N ALA A 795 -6.14 11.23 -22.89
CA ALA A 795 -5.31 12.44 -22.87
C ALA A 795 -5.41 13.13 -24.24
N VAL A 796 -5.76 14.41 -24.24
CA VAL A 796 -6.03 15.21 -25.44
C VAL A 796 -4.98 16.31 -25.61
N LEU A 797 -4.42 16.45 -26.80
CA LEU A 797 -3.52 17.55 -27.17
C LEU A 797 -3.96 18.18 -28.50
N PRO A 798 -4.56 19.38 -28.48
CA PRO A 798 -4.79 20.16 -29.70
C PRO A 798 -3.47 20.47 -30.40
N ALA A 799 -3.45 20.31 -31.73
CA ALA A 799 -2.27 20.57 -32.56
C ALA A 799 -2.62 21.44 -33.78
N PRO A 800 -1.63 22.13 -34.37
CA PRO A 800 -1.82 22.91 -35.59
C PRO A 800 -2.44 22.08 -36.73
N GLY A 801 -3.16 22.74 -37.63
CA GLY A 801 -3.79 22.07 -38.78
C GLY A 801 -5.12 21.38 -38.45
N ASN A 802 -5.82 21.81 -37.39
CA ASN A 802 -7.11 21.25 -36.95
C ASN A 802 -7.01 19.76 -36.56
N GLN A 803 -5.91 19.40 -35.91
CA GLN A 803 -5.63 18.04 -35.44
C GLN A 803 -5.73 17.96 -33.91
N VAL A 804 -6.08 16.79 -33.40
CA VAL A 804 -6.01 16.47 -31.97
C VAL A 804 -5.30 15.14 -31.82
N TYR A 805 -4.21 15.13 -31.05
CA TYR A 805 -3.56 13.89 -30.65
C TYR A 805 -4.27 13.30 -29.43
N LEU A 806 -4.53 12.00 -29.49
CA LEU A 806 -5.13 11.23 -28.40
C LEU A 806 -4.11 10.21 -27.91
N ALA A 807 -3.86 10.19 -26.61
CA ALA A 807 -3.15 9.11 -25.93
C ALA A 807 -4.09 8.37 -24.99
N LEU A 808 -4.06 7.04 -25.04
CA LEU A 808 -5.03 6.15 -24.42
C LEU A 808 -4.29 5.01 -23.71
N GLY A 809 -4.62 4.77 -22.44
CA GLY A 809 -4.20 3.59 -21.70
C GLY A 809 -5.31 2.54 -21.70
N ALA A 810 -5.06 1.39 -22.33
CA ALA A 810 -5.94 0.22 -22.22
C ALA A 810 -5.47 -0.69 -21.07
N GLY A 811 -6.40 -1.44 -20.49
CA GLY A 811 -6.11 -2.44 -19.47
C GLY A 811 -7.38 -2.90 -18.76
N ASP A 812 -7.38 -4.11 -18.22
CA ASP A 812 -8.48 -4.57 -17.37
C ASP A 812 -8.15 -4.23 -15.91
N ARG A 813 -8.80 -3.18 -15.39
CA ARG A 813 -8.61 -2.76 -14.00
C ARG A 813 -9.13 -3.80 -13.00
N GLU A 814 -10.13 -4.58 -13.38
CA GLU A 814 -10.78 -5.57 -12.52
C GLU A 814 -9.97 -6.87 -12.44
N HIS A 815 -9.15 -7.12 -13.46
CA HIS A 815 -8.31 -8.31 -13.56
C HIS A 815 -6.87 -7.94 -13.96
N PRO A 816 -6.14 -7.14 -13.17
CA PRO A 816 -4.84 -6.59 -13.57
C PRO A 816 -3.72 -7.64 -13.60
N LEU A 817 -3.94 -8.83 -13.03
CA LEU A 817 -2.98 -9.95 -12.99
C LEU A 817 -3.15 -10.94 -14.16
N GLN A 818 -4.08 -10.68 -15.08
CA GLN A 818 -4.28 -11.43 -16.31
C GLN A 818 -3.79 -10.63 -17.51
#